data_AF-A0A8C3VHH6-F1
#
_entry.id   AF-A0A8C3VHH6-F1
#
_cell.length_a   1.000
_cell.length_b   1.000
_cell.length_c   1.000
_cell.angle_alpha   90.00
_cell.angle_beta   90.00
_cell.angle_gamma   90.00
#
_symmetry.space_group_name_H-M   'P 1'
#
loop_
_entity.id
_entity.type
_entity.pdbx_description
1 polymer ?
#
loop_
_entity_poly.entity_id
_entity_poly.type
_entity_poly.pdbx_seq_one_letter_code
_entity_poly.pdbx_strand_id
1 'polypeptide(L)'
;MAEAHQAVAFQFTVTPEGLDFQLSREAVRQLYLAAVHSWKKRLVRAKNSFLTGVYPASPSSWMVVVAATAGSCYCQVDPSLGLIARIREALPPPAQTAVSTVLFSTGAWLAAVLLFRRVLRLLLSYHGWMFEPHGHMSRSTRLWIALMKVMSIRKPLLYSFQSSLPKLPVPPVKATIARYLESVRPLLDDDKYAEMEALAKEFQEQTAPRLQRYLRLKSWWTTNYVSDWWEEYVYLRGRSPIMVNSNYYAMDFLYVTPSPIQAARAANVVHAMILYRRRLDRGEIPPMMALGVVPMCSYQSERMFNTTRVPGKEADTLLHLADTKHLAVYHKGRYYKVWLYYGGQLLPPADLEMQFQRILDDPSPPQPGEERLAALTAGERVPWAEARARFFSRGPNKVALDAIERAAFFLTLDEEEHGQDPARPGCMDAYAKSLLHGRCYDRWFDKSFTLVVYKNGKVGANAEHSWADAPIVGHLWEFMLATDTFQLGYTEGGHCKGDPRTQLSPPQRLRWDLPPEAVAAIEASLRVARALAEDVDFCCFAFSTFGKGLIKRCRTSPDAFIQIALQLAHFRDKGRFCLTYEASMTRLFREGRTETVRSCTSESTAFVRSMADPHGSRQRLFKAAAEKHQQLYRLAMTGAGIDRHLFCLYLVSRYLGTQSPFLAKVSATATAGDTGTWGGTRGGQGHGGDRNLITFHVSSKFSSPETVRGARGGAVGTPRA
;
A
#
# COMPACT_ATOMS: atom_id res chain seq x y z
N MET A 1 3.15 16.31 -24.81
CA MET A 1 2.20 15.48 -25.60
C MET A 1 0.82 15.32 -24.94
N ALA A 2 0.31 16.37 -24.28
CA ALA A 2 -1.13 16.53 -24.07
C ALA A 2 -1.81 17.16 -25.30
N GLU A 3 -1.01 17.52 -26.33
CA GLU A 3 -1.44 18.31 -27.49
C GLU A 3 -2.03 17.47 -28.64
N ALA A 4 -1.70 16.18 -28.77
CA ALA A 4 -2.09 15.42 -29.97
C ALA A 4 -3.61 15.16 -30.10
N HIS A 5 -4.39 15.26 -29.02
CA HIS A 5 -5.87 15.21 -29.09
C HIS A 5 -6.54 16.59 -28.93
N GLN A 6 -5.78 17.65 -28.66
CA GLN A 6 -6.26 19.01 -28.90
C GLN A 6 -6.39 19.28 -30.41
N ALA A 7 -5.75 18.46 -31.25
CA ALA A 7 -5.86 18.49 -32.71
C ALA A 7 -7.26 18.14 -33.26
N VAL A 8 -8.21 17.64 -32.45
CA VAL A 8 -9.62 17.52 -32.90
C VAL A 8 -10.32 18.90 -32.90
N ALA A 9 -9.73 19.93 -32.28
CA ALA A 9 -10.17 21.31 -32.41
C ALA A 9 -9.71 21.98 -33.73
N PHE A 10 -8.78 21.34 -34.44
CA PHE A 10 -8.12 21.84 -35.64
C PHE A 10 -8.16 20.76 -36.72
N GLN A 11 -9.25 20.67 -37.47
CA GLN A 11 -9.19 19.96 -38.75
C GLN A 11 -8.38 20.83 -39.72
N PHE A 12 -7.23 20.31 -40.16
CA PHE A 12 -6.45 20.90 -41.24
C PHE A 12 -6.69 20.07 -42.50
N THR A 13 -7.43 20.63 -43.44
CA THR A 13 -7.58 20.08 -44.78
C THR A 13 -6.75 20.96 -45.71
N VAL A 14 -5.72 20.37 -46.32
CA VAL A 14 -4.95 21.02 -47.37
C VAL A 14 -5.74 20.87 -48.66
N THR A 15 -6.36 21.94 -49.13
CA THR A 15 -7.01 21.99 -50.45
C THR A 15 -6.04 22.64 -51.46
N PRO A 16 -6.26 22.46 -52.78
CA PRO A 16 -5.43 23.10 -53.81
C PRO A 16 -5.42 24.64 -53.74
N GLU A 17 -6.33 25.25 -52.97
CA GLU A 17 -6.52 26.70 -52.85
C GLU A 17 -5.99 27.29 -51.53
N GLY A 18 -5.53 26.45 -50.58
CA GLY A 18 -4.95 26.91 -49.31
C GLY A 18 -5.24 26.01 -48.10
N LEU A 19 -4.89 26.52 -46.91
CA LEU A 19 -5.18 25.88 -45.62
C LEU A 19 -6.59 26.30 -45.15
N ASP A 20 -7.54 25.37 -45.12
CA ASP A 20 -8.87 25.61 -44.54
C ASP A 20 -8.86 25.32 -43.03
N PHE A 21 -9.28 26.30 -42.23
CA PHE A 21 -9.28 26.23 -40.76
C PHE A 21 -10.71 26.13 -40.22
N GLN A 22 -11.18 24.90 -39.95
CA GLN A 22 -12.44 24.71 -39.22
C GLN A 22 -12.20 24.62 -37.71
N LEU A 23 -12.30 25.77 -37.03
CA LEU A 23 -12.22 25.86 -35.57
C LEU A 23 -13.59 25.53 -34.94
N SER A 24 -13.76 24.31 -34.41
CA SER A 24 -15.00 23.94 -33.72
C SER A 24 -15.17 24.76 -32.43
N ARG A 25 -16.21 25.60 -32.37
CA ARG A 25 -16.55 26.40 -31.16
C ARG A 25 -16.68 25.54 -29.92
N GLU A 26 -17.20 24.32 -30.07
CA GLU A 26 -17.34 23.38 -28.97
C GLU A 26 -15.98 22.90 -28.47
N ALA A 27 -15.04 22.59 -29.38
CA ALA A 27 -13.70 22.19 -28.99
C ALA A 27 -12.94 23.30 -28.23
N VAL A 28 -13.08 24.55 -28.67
CA VAL A 28 -12.51 25.72 -27.95
C VAL A 28 -13.12 25.88 -26.56
N ARG A 29 -14.45 25.74 -26.44
CA ARG A 29 -15.14 25.76 -25.14
C ARG A 29 -14.62 24.66 -24.21
N GLN A 30 -14.42 23.45 -24.74
CA GLN A 30 -13.89 22.32 -23.96
C GLN A 30 -12.44 22.55 -23.52
N LEU A 31 -11.60 23.15 -24.38
CA LEU A 31 -10.25 23.56 -24.04
C LEU A 31 -10.23 24.58 -22.90
N TYR A 32 -11.07 25.62 -22.99
CA TYR A 32 -11.23 26.62 -21.95
C TYR A 32 -11.67 25.99 -20.62
N LEU A 33 -12.72 25.15 -20.63
CA LEU A 33 -13.19 24.47 -19.43
C LEU A 33 -12.09 23.57 -18.84
N ALA A 34 -11.39 22.78 -19.65
CA ALA A 34 -10.31 21.93 -19.19
C ALA A 34 -9.16 22.75 -18.56
N ALA A 35 -8.81 23.90 -19.15
CA ALA A 35 -7.81 24.82 -18.61
C ALA A 35 -8.27 25.38 -17.24
N VAL A 36 -9.49 25.92 -17.14
CA VAL A 36 -10.06 26.45 -15.89
C VAL A 36 -10.05 25.38 -14.79
N HIS A 37 -10.46 24.15 -15.09
CA HIS A 37 -10.45 23.05 -14.13
C HIS A 37 -9.03 22.66 -13.70
N SER A 38 -8.07 22.68 -14.63
CA SER A 38 -6.66 22.43 -14.33
C SER A 38 -6.08 23.49 -13.40
N TRP A 39 -6.35 24.78 -13.66
CA TRP A 39 -5.96 25.89 -12.80
C TRP A 39 -6.58 25.79 -11.41
N LYS A 40 -7.89 25.54 -11.31
CA LYS A 40 -8.57 25.29 -10.03
C LYS A 40 -7.92 24.13 -9.25
N LYS A 41 -7.60 23.01 -9.93
CA LYS A 41 -6.92 21.87 -9.31
C LYS A 41 -5.54 22.26 -8.76
N ARG A 42 -4.74 22.99 -9.55
CA ARG A 42 -3.40 23.46 -9.14
C ARG A 42 -3.47 24.40 -7.94
N LEU A 43 -4.41 25.35 -7.95
CA LEU A 43 -4.63 26.28 -6.83
C LEU A 43 -5.04 25.54 -5.55
N VAL A 44 -5.96 24.57 -5.64
CA VAL A 44 -6.35 23.75 -4.48
C VAL A 44 -5.16 22.97 -3.93
N ARG A 45 -4.33 22.37 -4.79
CA ARG A 45 -3.12 21.67 -4.35
C ARG A 45 -2.11 22.61 -3.70
N ALA A 46 -1.85 23.77 -4.30
CA ALA A 46 -0.94 24.76 -3.74
C ALA A 46 -1.44 25.25 -2.38
N LYS A 47 -2.74 25.57 -2.26
CA LYS A 47 -3.39 25.91 -1.00
C LYS A 47 -3.24 24.79 0.03
N ASN A 48 -3.55 23.56 -0.32
CA ASN A 48 -3.53 22.44 0.63
C ASN A 48 -2.09 22.08 1.03
N SER A 49 -1.12 22.19 0.12
CA SER A 49 0.31 22.07 0.39
C SER A 49 0.81 23.16 1.35
N PHE A 50 0.34 24.40 1.18
CA PHE A 50 0.62 25.47 2.14
C PHE A 50 -0.01 25.16 3.51
N LEU A 51 -1.29 24.77 3.55
CA LEU A 51 -2.00 24.43 4.79
C LEU A 51 -1.34 23.28 5.56
N THR A 52 -0.93 22.21 4.89
CA THR A 52 -0.15 21.12 5.53
C THR A 52 1.25 21.60 5.90
N GLY A 53 1.85 22.42 5.05
CA GLY A 53 3.16 23.04 5.21
C GLY A 53 3.29 23.98 6.41
N VAL A 54 2.17 24.49 6.95
CA VAL A 54 2.15 25.37 8.13
C VAL A 54 1.44 24.74 9.34
N TYR A 55 0.87 23.54 9.20
CA TYR A 55 0.23 22.81 10.29
C TYR A 55 1.21 22.59 11.47
N PRO A 56 0.79 22.79 12.74
CA PRO A 56 -0.60 23.01 13.23
C PRO A 56 -1.13 24.46 13.15
N ALA A 57 -0.33 25.41 12.67
CA ALA A 57 -0.76 26.80 12.47
C ALA A 57 -1.66 26.97 11.23
N SER A 58 -2.12 28.19 10.98
CA SER A 58 -3.03 28.54 9.86
C SER A 58 -2.70 29.93 9.32
N PRO A 59 -3.13 30.23 8.08
CA PRO A 59 -3.08 31.60 7.56
C PRO A 59 -3.78 32.61 8.50
N SER A 60 -4.86 32.21 9.16
CA SER A 60 -5.55 33.07 10.13
C SER A 60 -4.72 33.36 11.37
N SER A 61 -3.93 32.41 11.88
CA SER A 61 -3.05 32.70 13.02
C SER A 61 -1.89 33.62 12.64
N TRP A 62 -1.43 33.57 11.38
CA TRP A 62 -0.46 34.54 10.87
C TRP A 62 -1.05 35.96 10.87
N MET A 63 -2.28 36.14 10.37
CA MET A 63 -2.95 37.45 10.39
C MET A 63 -3.11 38.00 11.82
N VAL A 64 -3.45 37.13 12.79
CA VAL A 64 -3.53 37.52 14.21
C VAL A 64 -2.18 37.99 14.75
N VAL A 65 -1.08 37.30 14.43
CA VAL A 65 0.27 37.70 14.86
C VAL A 65 0.66 39.05 14.23
N VAL A 66 0.37 39.26 12.95
CA VAL A 66 0.63 40.54 12.26
C VAL A 66 -0.19 41.66 12.89
N ALA A 67 -1.49 41.46 13.08
CA ALA A 67 -2.38 42.47 13.68
C ALA A 67 -1.98 42.80 15.12
N ALA A 68 -1.62 41.80 15.92
CA ALA A 68 -1.14 41.99 17.28
C ALA A 68 0.19 42.77 17.30
N THR A 69 1.14 42.42 16.43
CA THR A 69 2.43 43.12 16.35
C THR A 69 2.24 44.57 15.90
N ALA A 70 1.42 44.80 14.88
CA ALA A 70 1.12 46.14 14.38
C ALA A 70 0.38 46.99 15.42
N GLY A 71 -0.60 46.39 16.13
CA GLY A 71 -1.31 47.04 17.24
C GLY A 71 -0.38 47.40 18.39
N SER A 72 0.54 46.50 18.79
CA SER A 72 1.55 46.81 19.81
C SER A 72 2.46 47.96 19.38
N CYS A 73 2.93 47.97 18.14
CA CYS A 73 3.75 49.06 17.60
C CYS A 73 2.98 50.39 17.57
N TYR A 74 1.68 50.36 17.24
CA TYR A 74 0.81 51.54 17.31
C TYR A 74 0.69 52.08 18.75
N CYS A 75 0.58 51.19 19.74
CA CYS A 75 0.60 51.51 21.16
C CYS A 75 2.00 51.82 21.72
N GLN A 76 3.02 51.98 20.87
CA GLN A 76 4.42 52.24 21.25
C GLN A 76 5.07 51.17 22.14
N VAL A 77 4.56 49.94 22.10
CA VAL A 77 5.16 48.77 22.75
C VAL A 77 5.85 47.94 21.68
N ASP A 78 7.17 47.75 21.78
CA ASP A 78 7.91 46.91 20.84
C ASP A 78 8.00 45.45 21.32
N PRO A 79 7.18 44.53 20.77
CA PRO A 79 7.23 43.11 21.15
C PRO A 79 8.49 42.40 20.60
N SER A 80 9.25 43.06 19.72
CA SER A 80 10.42 42.51 19.05
C SER A 80 11.75 42.81 19.74
N LEU A 81 11.72 43.59 20.83
CA LEU A 81 12.92 44.02 21.57
C LEU A 81 13.96 44.69 20.65
N GLY A 82 13.52 45.56 19.74
CA GLY A 82 14.36 46.33 18.81
C GLY A 82 14.63 45.66 17.46
N LEU A 83 14.19 44.41 17.24
CA LEU A 83 14.42 43.71 15.97
C LEU A 83 13.68 44.33 14.79
N ILE A 84 12.45 44.81 14.98
CA ILE A 84 11.68 45.50 13.94
C ILE A 84 12.39 46.76 13.47
N ALA A 85 13.01 47.51 14.39
CA ALA A 85 13.78 48.71 14.07
C ALA A 85 15.03 48.37 13.24
N ARG A 86 15.77 47.32 13.62
CA ARG A 86 16.94 46.84 12.85
C ARG A 86 16.57 46.35 11.44
N ILE A 87 15.45 45.66 11.30
CA ILE A 87 14.95 45.23 9.98
C ILE A 87 14.57 46.45 9.14
N ARG A 88 13.95 47.46 9.76
CA ARG A 88 13.55 48.71 9.10
C ARG A 88 14.76 49.47 8.54
N GLU A 89 15.85 49.54 9.30
CA GLU A 89 17.12 50.18 8.88
C GLU A 89 17.77 49.51 7.66
N ALA A 90 17.53 48.21 7.47
CA ALA A 90 18.08 47.44 6.34
C ALA A 90 17.22 47.50 5.05
N LEU A 91 16.02 48.11 5.10
CA LEU A 91 15.08 48.13 3.97
C LEU A 91 15.13 49.46 3.21
N PRO A 92 15.01 49.48 1.86
CA PRO A 92 14.89 50.73 1.11
C PRO A 92 13.50 51.38 1.30
N PRO A 93 13.39 52.72 1.30
CA PRO A 93 12.09 53.41 1.29
C PRO A 93 11.39 53.28 -0.08
N PRO A 94 10.04 53.38 -0.16
CA PRO A 94 9.06 53.68 0.89
C PRO A 94 8.47 52.44 1.60
N ALA A 95 7.74 52.65 2.71
CA ALA A 95 7.01 51.65 3.52
C ALA A 95 7.83 50.72 4.46
N GLN A 96 9.04 51.13 4.85
CA GLN A 96 9.93 50.33 5.73
C GLN A 96 9.27 49.84 7.02
N THR A 97 8.44 50.65 7.70
CA THR A 97 7.79 50.29 8.98
C THR A 97 6.75 49.17 8.83
N ALA A 98 5.91 49.23 7.79
CA ALA A 98 4.90 48.21 7.55
C ALA A 98 5.57 46.89 7.12
N VAL A 99 6.56 46.98 6.24
CA VAL A 99 7.32 45.83 5.75
C VAL A 99 8.13 45.18 6.88
N SER A 100 8.83 45.96 7.72
CA SER A 100 9.60 45.42 8.84
C SER A 100 8.72 44.71 9.87
N THR A 101 7.53 45.27 10.16
CA THR A 101 6.54 44.64 11.05
C THR A 101 6.06 43.31 10.47
N VAL A 102 5.65 43.28 9.19
CA VAL A 102 5.18 42.04 8.54
C VAL A 102 6.29 40.99 8.47
N LEU A 103 7.52 41.38 8.15
CA LEU A 103 8.67 40.47 8.10
C LEU A 103 8.96 39.86 9.48
N PHE A 104 9.02 40.69 10.53
CA PHE A 104 9.22 40.20 11.90
C PHE A 104 8.08 39.27 12.32
N SER A 105 6.82 39.68 12.17
CA SER A 105 5.64 38.87 12.51
C SER A 105 5.62 37.54 11.77
N THR A 106 6.01 37.54 10.49
CA THR A 106 6.09 36.31 9.69
C THR A 106 7.22 35.40 10.21
N GLY A 107 8.39 35.95 10.52
CA GLY A 107 9.50 35.20 11.12
C GLY A 107 9.13 34.60 12.48
N ALA A 108 8.52 35.38 13.36
CA ALA A 108 8.04 34.93 14.66
C ALA A 108 6.97 33.84 14.54
N TRP A 109 6.01 34.01 13.61
CA TRP A 109 4.99 33.00 13.32
C TRP A 109 5.60 31.69 12.79
N LEU A 110 6.52 31.76 11.84
CA LEU A 110 7.23 30.58 11.32
C LEU A 110 8.05 29.88 12.41
N ALA A 111 8.74 30.63 13.27
CA ALA A 111 9.44 30.09 14.43
C ALA A 111 8.49 29.37 15.38
N ALA A 112 7.31 29.94 15.65
CA ALA A 112 6.26 29.29 16.45
C ALA A 112 5.74 28.01 15.77
N VAL A 113 5.53 28.00 14.45
CA VAL A 113 5.15 26.78 13.70
C VAL A 113 6.20 25.69 13.89
N LEU A 114 7.49 26.02 13.73
CA LEU A 114 8.58 25.07 13.91
C LEU A 114 8.64 24.55 15.36
N LEU A 115 8.45 25.42 16.35
CA LEU A 115 8.38 25.04 17.76
C LEU A 115 7.21 24.07 18.01
N PHE A 116 6.00 24.40 17.56
CA PHE A 116 4.84 23.52 17.70
C PHE A 116 5.05 22.16 17.04
N ARG A 117 5.73 22.10 15.89
CA ARG A 117 6.09 20.83 15.24
C ARG A 117 7.07 20.02 16.07
N ARG A 118 8.05 20.67 16.71
CA ARG A 118 8.98 19.99 17.61
C ARG A 118 8.26 19.45 18.84
N VAL A 119 7.38 20.23 19.44
CA VAL A 119 6.54 19.80 20.57
C VAL A 119 5.66 18.62 20.15
N LEU A 120 4.98 18.71 19.01
CA LEU A 120 4.14 17.63 18.51
C LEU A 120 4.96 16.37 18.23
N ARG A 121 6.16 16.49 17.67
CA ARG A 121 7.07 15.35 17.47
C ARG A 121 7.50 14.72 18.79
N LEU A 122 7.78 15.52 19.82
CA LEU A 122 8.12 15.03 21.16
C LEU A 122 6.93 14.28 21.78
N LEU A 123 5.73 14.84 21.68
CA LEU A 123 4.50 14.17 22.14
C LEU A 123 4.26 12.87 21.37
N LEU A 124 4.43 12.86 20.05
CA LEU A 124 4.25 11.67 19.22
C LEU A 124 5.34 10.61 19.44
N SER A 125 6.52 11.00 19.93
CA SER A 125 7.57 10.05 20.33
C SER A 125 7.22 9.26 21.59
N TYR A 126 6.23 9.71 22.37
CA TYR A 126 5.75 8.98 23.54
C TYR A 126 4.84 7.82 23.13
N HIS A 127 5.31 6.60 23.42
CA HIS A 127 4.58 5.36 23.13
C HIS A 127 4.13 4.59 24.37
N GLY A 128 4.30 5.16 25.58
CA GLY A 128 3.95 4.46 26.82
C GLY A 128 2.47 4.06 26.90
N TRP A 129 1.60 4.85 26.26
CA TRP A 129 0.16 4.57 26.13
C TRP A 129 -0.15 3.19 25.51
N MET A 130 0.71 2.64 24.67
CA MET A 130 0.50 1.32 24.06
C MET A 130 0.70 0.16 25.03
N PHE A 131 1.47 0.38 26.09
CA PHE A 131 1.81 -0.63 27.08
C PHE A 131 0.91 -0.54 28.33
N GLU A 132 -0.05 0.39 28.35
CA GLU A 132 -1.00 0.48 29.45
C GLU A 132 -1.99 -0.71 29.44
N PRO A 133 -2.37 -1.22 30.62
CA PRO A 133 -3.39 -2.24 30.74
C PRO A 133 -4.75 -1.72 30.26
N HIS A 134 -5.54 -2.59 29.64
CA HIS A 134 -6.86 -2.21 29.14
C HIS A 134 -7.75 -1.72 30.29
N GLY A 135 -8.43 -0.59 30.09
CA GLY A 135 -9.34 0.01 31.07
C GLY A 135 -8.66 0.87 32.14
N HIS A 136 -7.33 0.88 32.21
CA HIS A 136 -6.58 1.68 33.17
C HIS A 136 -5.59 2.60 32.47
N MET A 137 -5.79 3.91 32.62
CA MET A 137 -4.90 4.92 32.04
C MET A 137 -4.18 5.69 33.13
N SER A 138 -2.86 5.77 33.03
CA SER A 138 -2.04 6.55 33.96
C SER A 138 -2.38 8.05 33.86
N ARG A 139 -2.03 8.81 34.90
CA ARG A 139 -2.21 10.28 34.89
C ARG A 139 -1.36 10.93 33.79
N SER A 140 -0.16 10.40 33.53
CA SER A 140 0.74 10.88 32.47
C SER A 140 0.15 10.65 31.08
N THR A 141 -0.42 9.48 30.79
CA THR A 141 -1.09 9.24 29.50
C THR A 141 -2.35 10.10 29.34
N ARG A 142 -3.13 10.29 30.41
CA ARG A 142 -4.29 11.21 30.37
C ARG A 142 -3.87 12.65 30.05
N LEU A 143 -2.83 13.15 30.72
CA LEU A 143 -2.26 14.47 30.43
C LEU A 143 -1.73 14.55 28.99
N TRP A 144 -1.00 13.54 28.54
CA TRP A 144 -0.48 13.46 27.17
C TRP A 144 -1.61 13.47 26.13
N ILE A 145 -2.71 12.74 26.34
CA ILE A 145 -3.89 12.79 25.44
C ILE A 145 -4.50 14.19 25.42
N ALA A 146 -4.64 14.83 26.58
CA ALA A 146 -5.16 16.20 26.65
C ALA A 146 -4.28 17.15 25.83
N LEU A 147 -2.95 17.07 25.99
CA LEU A 147 -1.99 17.84 25.20
C LEU A 147 -2.08 17.53 23.69
N MET A 148 -2.17 16.26 23.31
CA MET A 148 -2.33 15.84 21.91
C MET A 148 -3.61 16.39 21.29
N LYS A 149 -4.72 16.39 22.04
CA LYS A 149 -6.00 16.97 21.60
C LYS A 149 -5.89 18.47 21.41
N VAL A 150 -5.27 19.20 22.36
CA VAL A 150 -5.02 20.65 22.24
C VAL A 150 -4.17 20.97 21.02
N MET A 151 -3.12 20.18 20.78
CA MET A 151 -2.22 20.34 19.63
C MET A 151 -2.85 19.94 18.29
N SER A 152 -3.99 19.24 18.32
CA SER A 152 -4.69 18.71 17.14
C SER A 152 -6.14 19.20 17.02
N ILE A 153 -6.48 20.35 17.61
CA ILE A 153 -7.84 20.93 17.59
C ILE A 153 -8.35 21.15 16.15
N ARG A 154 -7.44 21.47 15.23
CA ARG A 154 -7.79 21.81 13.86
C ARG A 154 -7.96 20.56 13.02
N LYS A 155 -8.95 20.58 12.11
CA LYS A 155 -9.19 19.51 11.15
C LYS A 155 -7.96 19.30 10.26
N PRO A 156 -7.24 18.18 10.41
CA PRO A 156 -6.03 17.93 9.65
C PRO A 156 -6.37 17.42 8.24
N LEU A 157 -5.54 17.80 7.26
CA LEU A 157 -5.51 17.19 5.94
C LEU A 157 -4.63 15.92 5.98
N LEU A 158 -4.70 15.08 4.94
CA LEU A 158 -4.04 13.77 4.88
C LEU A 158 -2.56 13.80 5.28
N TYR A 159 -1.86 14.86 4.88
CA TYR A 159 -0.42 15.03 5.06
C TYR A 159 -0.04 16.02 6.18
N SER A 160 -1.01 16.56 6.93
CA SER A 160 -0.77 17.59 7.96
C SER A 160 0.25 17.18 9.02
N PHE A 161 0.29 15.90 9.40
CA PHE A 161 1.18 15.40 10.44
C PHE A 161 2.55 14.93 9.94
N GLN A 162 2.79 14.82 8.63
CA GLN A 162 4.00 14.17 8.08
C GLN A 162 5.31 14.82 8.54
N SER A 163 5.32 16.14 8.66
CA SER A 163 6.48 16.89 9.16
C SER A 163 6.68 16.77 10.67
N SER A 164 5.64 16.39 11.41
CA SER A 164 5.62 16.27 12.87
C SER A 164 5.80 14.83 13.36
N LEU A 165 5.57 13.82 12.51
CA LEU A 165 5.80 12.42 12.86
C LEU A 165 7.26 12.18 13.29
N PRO A 166 7.49 11.32 14.31
CA PRO A 166 8.83 10.93 14.71
C PRO A 166 9.51 10.09 13.63
N LYS A 167 10.85 10.12 13.61
CA LYS A 167 11.63 9.17 12.80
C LYS A 167 11.62 7.80 13.48
N LEU A 168 11.71 6.72 12.71
CA LEU A 168 11.86 5.38 13.25
C LEU A 168 13.16 5.29 14.08
N PRO A 169 13.12 4.86 15.35
CA PRO A 169 14.31 4.79 16.20
C PRO A 169 15.20 3.62 15.78
N VAL A 170 16.52 3.78 15.98
CA VAL A 170 17.49 2.68 15.84
C VAL A 170 17.58 1.95 17.19
N PRO A 171 17.16 0.68 17.29
CA PRO A 171 17.17 -0.06 18.56
C PRO A 171 18.59 -0.26 19.10
N PRO A 172 18.77 -0.43 20.42
CA PRO A 172 20.04 -0.87 20.98
C PRO A 172 20.35 -2.31 20.55
N VAL A 173 21.59 -2.57 20.09
CA VAL A 173 22.05 -3.91 19.67
C VAL A 173 21.79 -4.96 20.75
N LYS A 174 22.16 -4.67 22.01
CA LYS A 174 21.95 -5.59 23.14
C LYS A 174 20.49 -6.04 23.28
N ALA A 175 19.54 -5.13 23.09
CA ALA A 175 18.11 -5.46 23.17
C ALA A 175 17.66 -6.29 21.96
N THR A 176 18.17 -5.99 20.77
CA THR A 176 17.90 -6.77 19.56
C THR A 176 18.44 -8.19 19.67
N ILE A 177 19.68 -8.36 20.13
CA ILE A 177 20.32 -9.67 20.29
C ILE A 177 19.60 -10.51 21.35
N ALA A 178 19.29 -9.94 22.52
CA ALA A 178 18.56 -10.66 23.56
C ALA A 178 17.21 -11.18 23.07
N ARG A 179 16.42 -10.35 22.36
CA ARG A 179 15.13 -10.74 21.78
C ARG A 179 15.26 -11.70 20.61
N TYR A 180 16.34 -11.59 19.82
CA TYR A 180 16.62 -12.54 18.75
C TYR A 180 16.87 -13.93 19.33
N LEU A 181 17.75 -14.05 20.34
CA LEU A 181 18.04 -15.31 21.04
C LEU A 181 16.75 -15.89 21.64
N GLU A 182 15.95 -15.08 22.32
CA GLU A 182 14.63 -15.49 22.82
C GLU A 182 13.73 -16.06 21.72
N SER A 183 13.71 -15.44 20.54
CA SER A 183 12.86 -15.88 19.41
C SER A 183 13.31 -17.17 18.75
N VAL A 184 14.60 -17.52 18.82
CA VAL A 184 15.14 -18.75 18.19
C VAL A 184 15.24 -19.92 19.17
N ARG A 185 15.15 -19.67 20.48
CA ARG A 185 15.15 -20.72 21.51
C ARG A 185 14.15 -21.87 21.25
N PRO A 186 12.88 -21.64 20.86
CA PRO A 186 11.96 -22.75 20.57
C PRO A 186 12.25 -23.49 19.26
N LEU A 187 13.15 -22.97 18.43
CA LEU A 187 13.49 -23.50 17.09
C LEU A 187 14.82 -24.27 17.07
N LEU A 188 15.66 -24.10 18.10
CA LEU A 188 17.00 -24.68 18.19
C LEU A 188 17.08 -25.68 19.35
N ASP A 189 17.79 -26.78 19.11
CA ASP A 189 18.31 -27.65 20.18
C ASP A 189 19.37 -26.92 21.02
N ASP A 190 19.75 -27.50 22.16
CA ASP A 190 20.63 -26.85 23.13
C ASP A 190 22.03 -26.56 22.56
N ASP A 191 22.58 -27.48 21.77
CA ASP A 191 23.91 -27.31 21.17
C ASP A 191 23.92 -26.16 20.14
N LYS A 192 22.95 -26.14 19.22
CA LYS A 192 22.82 -25.06 18.23
C LYS A 192 22.48 -23.72 18.88
N TYR A 193 21.72 -23.74 19.98
CA TYR A 193 21.41 -22.53 20.73
C TYR A 193 22.67 -21.96 21.41
N ALA A 194 23.47 -22.80 22.06
CA ALA A 194 24.73 -22.40 22.69
C ALA A 194 25.72 -21.83 21.65
N GLU A 195 25.81 -22.46 20.48
CA GLU A 195 26.61 -21.94 19.37
C GLU A 195 26.10 -20.57 18.91
N MET A 196 24.78 -20.40 18.74
CA MET A 196 24.19 -19.12 18.36
C MET A 196 24.42 -18.03 19.42
N GLU A 197 24.38 -18.37 20.71
CA GLU A 197 24.66 -17.47 21.81
C GLU A 197 26.12 -16.97 21.78
N ALA A 198 27.07 -17.88 21.56
CA ALA A 198 28.48 -17.54 21.41
C ALA A 198 28.71 -16.57 20.23
N LEU A 199 28.15 -16.87 19.05
CA LEU A 199 28.24 -16.02 17.87
C LEU A 199 27.58 -14.65 18.08
N ALA A 200 26.43 -14.63 18.76
CA ALA A 200 25.71 -13.40 19.05
C ALA A 200 26.49 -12.50 20.02
N LYS A 201 27.16 -13.08 21.02
CA LYS A 201 28.03 -12.38 21.97
C LYS A 201 29.23 -11.76 21.26
N GLU A 202 29.95 -12.54 20.46
CA GLU A 202 31.08 -12.06 19.66
C GLU A 202 30.67 -10.93 18.72
N PHE A 203 29.55 -11.10 18.01
CA PHE A 203 28.99 -10.07 17.15
C PHE A 203 28.70 -8.78 17.92
N GLN A 204 28.06 -8.89 19.09
CA GLN A 204 27.70 -7.75 19.92
C GLN A 204 28.93 -6.97 20.41
N GLU A 205 30.02 -7.66 20.76
CA GLU A 205 31.24 -7.06 21.31
C GLU A 205 32.15 -6.49 20.22
N GLN A 206 32.32 -7.19 19.10
CA GLN A 206 33.35 -6.87 18.11
C GLN A 206 32.80 -6.15 16.88
N THR A 207 31.75 -6.68 16.26
CA THR A 207 31.30 -6.23 14.93
C THR A 207 30.20 -5.16 15.02
N ALA A 208 29.20 -5.40 15.87
CA ALA A 208 28.01 -4.57 15.97
C ALA A 208 28.25 -3.11 16.34
N PRO A 209 29.22 -2.73 17.22
CA PRO A 209 29.45 -1.33 17.57
C PRO A 209 29.77 -0.46 16.34
N ARG A 210 30.57 -0.98 15.41
CA ARG A 210 30.91 -0.30 14.15
C ARG A 210 29.67 -0.16 13.27
N LEU A 211 28.93 -1.25 13.02
CA LEU A 211 27.73 -1.23 12.18
C LEU A 211 26.64 -0.30 12.74
N GLN A 212 26.43 -0.36 14.06
CA GLN A 212 25.47 0.47 14.78
C GLN A 212 25.78 1.97 14.63
N ARG A 213 27.07 2.35 14.63
CA ARG A 213 27.49 3.74 14.43
C ARG A 213 27.04 4.25 13.06
N TYR A 214 27.22 3.46 11.99
CA TYR A 214 26.74 3.81 10.65
C TYR A 214 25.21 3.92 10.58
N LEU A 215 24.47 3.01 11.22
CA LEU A 215 23.00 3.12 11.27
C LEU A 215 22.51 4.36 12.01
N ARG A 216 23.17 4.71 13.12
CA ARG A 216 22.87 5.96 13.84
C ARG A 216 23.13 7.18 12.96
N LEU A 217 24.27 7.21 12.26
CA LEU A 217 24.56 8.28 11.31
C LEU A 217 23.49 8.35 10.21
N LYS A 218 23.13 7.22 9.58
CA LYS A 218 22.05 7.16 8.59
C LYS A 218 20.75 7.76 9.13
N SER A 219 20.37 7.42 10.37
CA SER A 219 19.14 7.93 11.00
C SER A 219 19.11 9.46 11.18
N TRP A 220 20.27 10.11 11.23
CA TRP A 220 20.36 11.57 11.29
C TRP A 220 20.07 12.21 9.94
N TRP A 221 20.59 11.62 8.86
CA TRP A 221 20.51 12.15 7.49
C TRP A 221 19.25 11.73 6.73
N THR A 222 18.61 10.62 7.09
CA THR A 222 17.38 10.16 6.42
C THR A 222 16.13 10.41 7.26
N THR A 223 14.96 10.45 6.61
CA THR A 223 13.63 10.55 7.24
C THR A 223 13.23 9.26 7.95
N ASN A 224 13.65 8.12 7.38
CA ASN A 224 13.57 6.79 7.95
C ASN A 224 14.84 6.01 7.55
N TYR A 225 15.46 5.28 8.48
CA TYR A 225 16.72 4.58 8.18
C TYR A 225 16.49 3.23 7.48
N VAL A 226 15.26 2.72 7.46
CA VAL A 226 14.89 1.39 6.93
C VAL A 226 14.24 1.48 5.55
N SER A 227 13.32 2.44 5.34
CA SER A 227 12.33 2.35 4.26
C SER A 227 12.91 2.35 2.85
N ASP A 228 13.95 3.14 2.58
CA ASP A 228 14.64 3.18 1.30
C ASP A 228 15.31 1.84 0.98
N TRP A 229 16.07 1.30 1.93
CA TRP A 229 16.70 -0.01 1.80
C TRP A 229 15.70 -1.16 1.74
N TRP A 230 14.59 -1.07 2.48
CA TRP A 230 13.54 -2.07 2.42
C TRP A 230 12.88 -2.12 1.05
N GLU A 231 12.51 -0.96 0.49
CA GLU A 231 11.94 -0.86 -0.87
C GLU A 231 12.93 -1.41 -1.92
N GLU A 232 14.19 -0.98 -1.85
CA GLU A 232 15.21 -1.35 -2.83
C GLU A 232 15.59 -2.83 -2.77
N TYR A 233 16.01 -3.34 -1.60
CA TYR A 233 16.63 -4.66 -1.49
C TYR A 233 15.62 -5.80 -1.40
N VAL A 234 14.45 -5.57 -0.81
CA VAL A 234 13.44 -6.64 -0.67
C VAL A 234 12.57 -6.76 -1.91
N TYR A 235 12.27 -5.64 -2.57
CA TYR A 235 11.38 -5.67 -3.73
C TYR A 235 12.13 -5.40 -5.03
N LEU A 236 12.80 -4.25 -5.15
CA LEU A 236 13.28 -3.77 -6.45
C LEU A 236 14.51 -4.50 -6.98
N ARG A 237 15.35 -5.09 -6.13
CA ARG A 237 16.50 -5.91 -6.53
C ARG A 237 16.19 -7.40 -6.69
N GLY A 238 15.05 -7.88 -6.18
CA GLY A 238 14.59 -9.25 -6.41
C GLY A 238 14.39 -9.51 -7.91
N ARG A 239 14.99 -10.58 -8.45
CA ARG A 239 14.94 -10.92 -9.90
C ARG A 239 13.92 -12.01 -10.25
N SER A 240 13.36 -12.67 -9.24
CA SER A 240 12.30 -13.66 -9.41
C SER A 240 11.00 -13.02 -9.90
N PRO A 241 10.10 -13.78 -10.55
CA PRO A 241 8.80 -13.28 -10.97
C PRO A 241 7.98 -12.69 -9.81
N ILE A 242 7.37 -11.53 -10.00
CA ILE A 242 6.63 -10.83 -8.93
C ILE A 242 5.16 -11.28 -8.81
N MET A 243 4.59 -11.85 -9.88
CA MET A 243 3.17 -12.23 -9.96
C MET A 243 2.67 -13.04 -8.75
N VAL A 244 3.41 -14.06 -8.34
CA VAL A 244 3.08 -14.92 -7.17
C VAL A 244 3.98 -14.60 -5.99
N ASN A 245 5.27 -14.32 -6.22
CA ASN A 245 6.25 -14.22 -5.14
C ASN A 245 6.26 -12.85 -4.43
N SER A 246 5.50 -11.86 -4.92
CA SER A 246 5.48 -10.51 -4.35
C SER A 246 4.10 -9.86 -4.34
N ASN A 247 3.40 -9.87 -5.48
CA ASN A 247 2.09 -9.24 -5.60
C ASN A 247 1.07 -9.93 -4.68
N TYR A 248 0.12 -9.15 -4.18
CA TYR A 248 -1.00 -9.63 -3.36
C TYR A 248 -2.33 -9.24 -3.98
N TYR A 249 -3.43 -9.76 -3.45
CA TYR A 249 -4.75 -9.51 -4.00
C TYR A 249 -5.78 -9.03 -2.96
N ALA A 250 -6.87 -8.47 -3.47
CA ALA A 250 -8.08 -8.13 -2.72
C ALA A 250 -9.31 -8.69 -3.43
N MET A 251 -10.32 -9.08 -2.65
CA MET A 251 -11.53 -9.76 -3.13
C MET A 251 -12.79 -8.93 -2.83
N ASP A 252 -13.83 -9.07 -3.65
CA ASP A 252 -15.15 -8.46 -3.45
C ASP A 252 -15.81 -8.89 -2.12
N PHE A 253 -17.01 -8.34 -1.85
CA PHE A 253 -17.95 -8.95 -0.93
C PHE A 253 -18.17 -10.43 -1.27
N LEU A 254 -18.15 -11.28 -0.24
CA LEU A 254 -18.37 -12.72 -0.40
C LEU A 254 -19.78 -12.99 -0.95
N TYR A 255 -20.81 -12.46 -0.29
CA TYR A 255 -22.20 -12.85 -0.52
C TYR A 255 -23.04 -11.85 -1.32
N VAL A 256 -22.49 -10.66 -1.62
CA VAL A 256 -23.23 -9.60 -2.31
C VAL A 256 -22.55 -9.28 -3.63
N THR A 257 -23.33 -9.12 -4.68
CA THR A 257 -22.88 -8.61 -5.97
C THR A 257 -23.83 -7.48 -6.38
N PRO A 258 -23.44 -6.20 -6.21
CA PRO A 258 -24.34 -5.06 -6.40
C PRO A 258 -24.99 -4.96 -7.79
N SER A 259 -24.29 -5.39 -8.84
CA SER A 259 -24.85 -5.57 -10.18
C SER A 259 -24.18 -6.74 -10.89
N PRO A 260 -24.94 -7.60 -11.59
CA PRO A 260 -24.38 -8.69 -12.40
C PRO A 260 -23.82 -8.20 -13.75
N ILE A 261 -24.11 -6.96 -14.15
CA ILE A 261 -23.69 -6.41 -15.44
C ILE A 261 -22.23 -5.94 -15.34
N GLN A 262 -21.33 -6.64 -16.02
CA GLN A 262 -19.89 -6.35 -15.99
C GLN A 262 -19.54 -4.89 -16.32
N ALA A 263 -20.13 -4.32 -17.39
CA ALA A 263 -19.86 -2.95 -17.79
C ALA A 263 -20.34 -1.93 -16.74
N ALA A 264 -21.55 -2.09 -16.20
CA ALA A 264 -22.10 -1.24 -15.16
C ALA A 264 -21.26 -1.33 -13.87
N ARG A 265 -20.91 -2.55 -13.47
CA ARG A 265 -20.05 -2.80 -12.33
C ARG A 265 -18.71 -2.08 -12.48
N ALA A 266 -18.03 -2.28 -13.61
CA ALA A 266 -16.75 -1.66 -13.92
C ALA A 266 -16.86 -0.12 -13.88
N ALA A 267 -17.94 0.44 -14.43
CA ALA A 267 -18.18 1.88 -14.48
C ALA A 267 -18.30 2.51 -13.09
N ASN A 268 -19.16 1.97 -12.22
CA ASN A 268 -19.33 2.51 -10.87
C ASN A 268 -18.03 2.39 -10.05
N VAL A 269 -17.37 1.23 -10.05
CA VAL A 269 -16.15 1.03 -9.23
C VAL A 269 -14.99 1.90 -9.74
N VAL A 270 -14.83 2.04 -11.07
CA VAL A 270 -13.82 2.95 -11.65
C VAL A 270 -14.15 4.39 -11.26
N HIS A 271 -15.41 4.82 -11.38
CA HIS A 271 -15.83 6.16 -10.98
C HIS A 271 -15.52 6.43 -9.50
N ALA A 272 -15.86 5.48 -8.61
CA ALA A 272 -15.58 5.56 -7.19
C ALA A 272 -14.06 5.65 -6.90
N MET A 273 -13.23 4.84 -7.55
CA MET A 273 -11.78 4.94 -7.42
C MET A 273 -11.23 6.30 -7.87
N ILE A 274 -11.78 6.91 -8.92
CA ILE A 274 -11.35 8.25 -9.36
C ILE A 274 -11.85 9.34 -8.39
N LEU A 275 -13.01 9.19 -7.76
CA LEU A 275 -13.44 10.07 -6.67
C LEU A 275 -12.46 9.99 -5.48
N TYR A 276 -12.02 8.79 -5.11
CA TYR A 276 -10.99 8.60 -4.10
C TYR A 276 -9.68 9.28 -4.51
N ARG A 277 -9.20 9.02 -5.73
CA ARG A 277 -7.98 9.62 -6.27
C ARG A 277 -8.04 11.15 -6.24
N ARG A 278 -9.20 11.76 -6.56
CA ARG A 278 -9.37 13.22 -6.48
C ARG A 278 -9.20 13.76 -5.07
N ARG A 279 -9.73 13.04 -4.06
CA ARG A 279 -9.56 13.41 -2.64
C ARG A 279 -8.12 13.23 -2.19
N LEU A 280 -7.48 12.13 -2.60
CA LEU A 280 -6.07 11.83 -2.34
C LEU A 280 -5.15 12.91 -2.93
N ASP A 281 -5.30 13.23 -4.21
CA ASP A 281 -4.54 14.25 -4.95
C ASP A 281 -4.62 15.65 -4.31
N ARG A 282 -5.69 15.92 -3.56
CA ARG A 282 -5.92 17.18 -2.85
C ARG A 282 -5.56 17.08 -1.37
N GLY A 283 -5.20 15.91 -0.85
CA GLY A 283 -4.96 15.68 0.57
C GLY A 283 -6.22 15.81 1.43
N GLU A 284 -7.41 15.66 0.85
CA GLU A 284 -8.71 15.82 1.51
C GLU A 284 -9.16 14.56 2.26
N ILE A 285 -8.47 13.43 2.08
CA ILE A 285 -8.70 12.22 2.86
C ILE A 285 -8.24 12.50 4.30
N PRO A 286 -9.07 12.25 5.33
CA PRO A 286 -8.65 12.41 6.71
C PRO A 286 -7.44 11.52 7.03
N PRO A 287 -6.46 12.00 7.81
CA PRO A 287 -5.38 11.13 8.27
C PRO A 287 -5.94 10.01 9.15
N MET A 288 -5.34 8.83 9.05
CA MET A 288 -5.74 7.70 9.87
C MET A 288 -5.21 7.91 11.30
N MET A 289 -6.09 7.78 12.29
CA MET A 289 -5.78 8.06 13.69
C MET A 289 -5.93 6.80 14.55
N ALA A 290 -4.86 6.33 15.20
CA ALA A 290 -4.95 5.33 16.26
C ALA A 290 -5.58 5.95 17.52
N LEU A 291 -6.55 5.25 18.10
CA LEU A 291 -7.37 5.73 19.23
C LEU A 291 -8.07 7.08 18.99
N GLY A 292 -8.18 7.54 17.73
CA GLY A 292 -8.68 8.87 17.39
C GLY A 292 -7.75 10.03 17.78
N VAL A 293 -6.54 9.76 18.29
CA VAL A 293 -5.63 10.79 18.84
C VAL A 293 -4.24 10.75 18.18
N VAL A 294 -3.73 9.58 17.84
CA VAL A 294 -2.37 9.42 17.32
C VAL A 294 -2.40 9.28 15.79
N PRO A 295 -1.87 10.24 15.01
CA PRO A 295 -1.82 10.15 13.56
C PRO A 295 -0.86 9.06 13.11
N MET A 296 -1.20 8.39 12.01
CA MET A 296 -0.33 7.46 11.30
C MET A 296 0.17 8.05 9.98
N CYS A 297 1.33 7.59 9.55
CA CYS A 297 1.94 8.00 8.30
C CYS A 297 1.08 7.60 7.08
N SER A 298 0.83 8.59 6.23
CA SER A 298 0.13 8.49 4.94
C SER A 298 1.07 8.48 3.72
N TYR A 299 2.39 8.30 3.89
CA TYR A 299 3.37 8.41 2.79
C TYR A 299 3.05 7.43 1.64
N GLN A 300 2.76 6.18 1.98
CA GLN A 300 2.43 5.12 1.02
C GLN A 300 1.22 5.45 0.14
N SER A 301 0.28 6.28 0.63
CA SER A 301 -0.93 6.64 -0.11
C SER A 301 -0.62 7.46 -1.37
N GLU A 302 0.49 8.19 -1.40
CA GLU A 302 0.87 9.05 -2.54
C GLU A 302 1.05 8.25 -3.84
N ARG A 303 1.63 7.04 -3.73
CA ARG A 303 2.00 6.20 -4.88
C ARG A 303 0.89 5.24 -5.33
N MET A 304 -0.33 5.37 -4.82
CA MET A 304 -1.43 4.45 -5.11
C MET A 304 -1.86 4.43 -6.57
N PHE A 305 -2.01 5.62 -7.18
CA PHE A 305 -2.39 5.79 -8.58
C PHE A 305 -1.21 6.31 -9.39
N ASN A 306 -1.25 6.10 -10.70
CA ASN A 306 -0.25 6.62 -11.66
C ASN A 306 1.15 6.07 -11.40
N THR A 307 1.24 4.89 -10.80
CA THR A 307 2.49 4.26 -10.44
C THR A 307 2.63 2.96 -11.20
N THR A 308 3.82 2.73 -11.75
CA THR A 308 4.19 1.48 -12.42
C THR A 308 5.64 1.15 -12.05
N ARG A 309 5.90 -0.12 -11.76
CA ARG A 309 7.24 -0.66 -11.63
C ARG A 309 7.83 -0.91 -13.01
N VAL A 310 9.00 -0.36 -13.28
CA VAL A 310 9.71 -0.52 -14.55
C VAL A 310 10.83 -1.55 -14.34
N PRO A 311 10.88 -2.64 -15.14
CA PRO A 311 11.91 -3.66 -15.00
C PRO A 311 13.29 -3.10 -15.38
N GLY A 312 14.32 -3.51 -14.64
CA GLY A 312 15.72 -3.26 -14.98
C GLY A 312 16.55 -4.55 -14.92
N LYS A 313 17.80 -4.51 -15.39
CA LYS A 313 18.67 -5.70 -15.34
C LYS A 313 19.08 -6.03 -13.91
N GLU A 314 19.63 -5.07 -13.20
CA GLU A 314 20.10 -5.25 -11.81
C GLU A 314 19.03 -4.92 -10.78
N ALA A 315 18.29 -3.84 -11.02
CA ALA A 315 17.23 -3.36 -10.14
C ALA A 315 16.09 -2.75 -10.97
N ASP A 316 14.87 -2.95 -10.50
CA ASP A 316 13.68 -2.29 -11.02
C ASP A 316 13.56 -0.88 -10.42
N THR A 317 12.69 -0.06 -11.00
CA THR A 317 12.42 1.30 -10.49
C THR A 317 10.93 1.55 -10.41
N LEU A 318 10.49 2.36 -9.43
CA LEU A 318 9.11 2.82 -9.35
C LEU A 318 8.95 4.15 -10.09
N LEU A 319 8.17 4.14 -11.17
CA LEU A 319 7.76 5.35 -11.87
C LEU A 319 6.43 5.83 -11.31
N HIS A 320 6.43 6.94 -10.58
CA HIS A 320 5.22 7.64 -10.14
C HIS A 320 5.03 8.93 -10.94
N LEU A 321 3.82 9.14 -11.48
CA LEU A 321 3.53 10.27 -12.37
C LEU A 321 2.44 11.18 -11.79
N ALA A 322 2.64 12.49 -11.97
CA ALA A 322 1.60 13.47 -11.70
C ALA A 322 0.57 13.51 -12.84
N ASP A 323 -0.71 13.60 -12.49
CA ASP A 323 -1.78 14.10 -13.38
C ASP A 323 -2.11 13.29 -14.66
N THR A 324 -2.17 11.97 -14.54
CA THR A 324 -2.70 11.09 -15.62
C THR A 324 -4.23 11.18 -15.72
N LYS A 325 -4.81 11.08 -16.92
CA LYS A 325 -6.27 11.29 -17.14
C LYS A 325 -6.97 10.12 -17.83
N HIS A 326 -6.30 8.98 -17.95
CA HIS A 326 -6.83 7.81 -18.64
C HIS A 326 -6.59 6.53 -17.84
N LEU A 327 -7.31 5.50 -18.26
CA LEU A 327 -7.23 4.13 -17.81
C LEU A 327 -6.69 3.27 -18.96
N ALA A 328 -5.93 2.23 -18.64
CA ALA A 328 -5.60 1.17 -19.58
C ALA A 328 -6.51 -0.03 -19.28
N VAL A 329 -7.16 -0.56 -20.32
CA VAL A 329 -8.15 -1.62 -20.20
C VAL A 329 -7.72 -2.82 -21.05
N TYR A 330 -7.82 -4.01 -20.49
CA TYR A 330 -7.63 -5.28 -21.17
C TYR A 330 -8.96 -6.05 -21.27
N HIS A 331 -9.25 -6.59 -22.45
CA HIS A 331 -10.36 -7.52 -22.67
C HIS A 331 -10.07 -8.41 -23.88
N LYS A 332 -10.25 -9.74 -23.76
CA LYS A 332 -10.07 -10.72 -24.86
C LYS A 332 -8.78 -10.51 -25.66
N GLY A 333 -7.64 -10.43 -24.97
CA GLY A 333 -6.34 -10.27 -25.60
C GLY A 333 -6.03 -8.88 -26.18
N ARG A 334 -6.85 -7.88 -25.90
CA ARG A 334 -6.78 -6.55 -26.54
C ARG A 334 -6.65 -5.45 -25.51
N TYR A 335 -5.88 -4.42 -25.87
CA TYR A 335 -5.62 -3.28 -24.99
C TYR A 335 -6.27 -2.00 -25.52
N TYR A 336 -6.84 -1.23 -24.61
CA TYR A 336 -7.53 0.02 -24.89
C TYR A 336 -7.09 1.11 -23.92
N LYS A 337 -7.08 2.34 -24.41
CA LYS A 337 -6.97 3.54 -23.60
C LYS A 337 -8.34 4.19 -23.48
N VAL A 338 -8.84 4.31 -22.26
CA VAL A 338 -10.12 4.95 -21.94
C VAL A 338 -9.85 6.26 -21.20
N TRP A 339 -10.31 7.37 -21.75
CA TRP A 339 -10.24 8.66 -21.06
C TRP A 339 -11.24 8.70 -19.90
N LEU A 340 -10.82 9.23 -18.76
CA LEU A 340 -11.66 9.34 -17.56
C LEU A 340 -12.36 10.70 -17.46
N TYR A 341 -12.02 11.64 -18.34
CA TYR A 341 -12.53 13.00 -18.29
C TYR A 341 -12.97 13.46 -19.68
N TYR A 342 -14.06 14.22 -19.72
CA TYR A 342 -14.53 14.94 -20.90
C TYR A 342 -14.82 16.39 -20.50
N GLY A 343 -14.24 17.36 -21.19
CA GLY A 343 -14.39 18.78 -20.84
C GLY A 343 -13.81 19.20 -19.49
N GLY A 344 -12.84 18.45 -18.96
CA GLY A 344 -12.31 18.64 -17.62
C GLY A 344 -13.20 18.09 -16.49
N GLN A 345 -14.38 17.57 -16.82
CA GLN A 345 -15.26 16.88 -15.88
C GLN A 345 -14.99 15.38 -15.92
N LEU A 346 -15.09 14.73 -14.75
CA LEU A 346 -15.02 13.27 -14.63
C LEU A 346 -16.22 12.66 -15.36
N LEU A 347 -16.00 11.59 -16.13
CA LEU A 347 -17.10 10.87 -16.74
C LEU A 347 -18.03 10.29 -15.66
N PRO A 348 -19.35 10.52 -15.73
CA PRO A 348 -20.33 9.85 -14.88
C PRO A 348 -20.34 8.34 -15.15
N PRO A 349 -20.87 7.52 -14.23
CA PRO A 349 -20.88 6.08 -14.40
C PRO A 349 -21.58 5.60 -15.68
N ALA A 350 -22.73 6.16 -16.06
CA ALA A 350 -23.42 5.78 -17.30
C ALA A 350 -22.55 5.94 -18.57
N ASP A 351 -21.72 6.98 -18.63
CA ASP A 351 -20.77 7.18 -19.74
C ASP A 351 -19.66 6.12 -19.73
N LEU A 352 -19.12 5.81 -18.55
CA LEU A 352 -18.10 4.78 -18.41
C LEU A 352 -18.65 3.40 -18.77
N GLU A 353 -19.89 3.11 -18.38
CA GLU A 353 -20.59 1.88 -18.73
C GLU A 353 -20.68 1.73 -20.24
N MET A 354 -21.17 2.77 -20.94
CA MET A 354 -21.20 2.78 -22.41
C MET A 354 -19.81 2.55 -23.02
N GLN A 355 -18.76 3.19 -22.48
CA GLN A 355 -17.39 3.01 -22.99
C GLN A 355 -16.86 1.60 -22.75
N PHE A 356 -17.17 0.97 -21.61
CA PHE A 356 -16.79 -0.41 -21.33
C PHE A 356 -17.61 -1.40 -22.14
N GLN A 357 -18.89 -1.15 -22.36
CA GLN A 357 -19.74 -1.96 -23.21
C GLN A 357 -19.22 -1.97 -24.67
N ARG A 358 -18.77 -0.81 -25.19
CA ARG A 358 -18.07 -0.73 -26.48
C ARG A 358 -16.81 -1.60 -26.58
N ILE A 359 -16.11 -1.84 -25.46
CA ILE A 359 -14.95 -2.75 -25.41
C ILE A 359 -15.38 -4.22 -25.40
N LEU A 360 -16.42 -4.54 -24.61
CA LEU A 360 -16.97 -5.89 -24.52
C LEU A 360 -17.55 -6.36 -25.86
N ASP A 361 -18.19 -5.44 -26.59
CA ASP A 361 -18.85 -5.69 -27.86
C ASP A 361 -17.90 -5.60 -29.07
N ASP A 362 -16.63 -5.20 -28.87
CA ASP A 362 -15.66 -5.13 -29.97
C ASP A 362 -15.40 -6.54 -30.53
N PRO A 363 -15.69 -6.81 -31.81
CA PRO A 363 -15.51 -8.13 -32.42
C PRO A 363 -14.10 -8.35 -33.00
N SER A 364 -13.23 -7.34 -33.01
CA SER A 364 -11.91 -7.43 -33.65
C SER A 364 -11.01 -8.48 -32.98
N PRO A 365 -10.22 -9.25 -33.75
CA PRO A 365 -9.24 -10.15 -33.16
C PRO A 365 -8.05 -9.38 -32.55
N PRO A 366 -7.35 -9.95 -31.56
CA PRO A 366 -6.06 -9.42 -31.10
C PRO A 366 -5.02 -9.47 -32.23
N GLN A 367 -4.05 -8.56 -32.19
CA GLN A 367 -2.91 -8.59 -33.11
C GLN A 367 -2.00 -9.78 -32.77
N PRO A 368 -1.18 -10.29 -33.72
CA PRO A 368 -0.27 -11.40 -33.46
C PRO A 368 0.62 -11.14 -32.23
N GLY A 369 0.56 -12.05 -31.25
CA GLY A 369 1.31 -11.96 -29.99
C GLY A 369 0.71 -11.03 -28.92
N GLU A 370 -0.25 -10.18 -29.28
CA GLU A 370 -0.83 -9.19 -28.35
C GLU A 370 -1.58 -9.85 -27.19
N GLU A 371 -2.33 -10.92 -27.47
CA GLU A 371 -3.16 -11.59 -26.48
C GLU A 371 -2.39 -11.93 -25.21
N ARG A 372 -1.15 -12.40 -25.39
CA ARG A 372 -0.29 -12.89 -24.31
C ARG A 372 0.75 -11.87 -23.85
N LEU A 373 0.72 -10.65 -24.40
CA LEU A 373 1.75 -9.62 -24.19
C LEU A 373 2.12 -9.40 -22.71
N ALA A 374 1.13 -9.33 -21.81
CA ALA A 374 1.40 -9.05 -20.40
C ALA A 374 2.12 -10.20 -19.67
N ALA A 375 2.27 -11.37 -20.28
CA ALA A 375 3.10 -12.46 -19.75
C ALA A 375 4.54 -12.02 -19.50
N LEU A 376 5.04 -11.04 -20.25
CA LEU A 376 6.32 -10.41 -20.00
C LEU A 376 6.42 -9.83 -18.58
N THR A 377 5.34 -9.25 -18.04
CA THR A 377 5.30 -8.72 -16.67
C THR A 377 5.16 -9.81 -15.61
N ALA A 378 4.70 -11.00 -16.01
CA ALA A 378 4.47 -12.15 -15.14
C ALA A 378 5.70 -13.06 -14.98
N GLY A 379 6.62 -13.04 -15.95
CA GLY A 379 7.85 -13.83 -15.96
C GLY A 379 8.99 -13.22 -15.13
N GLU A 380 10.21 -13.66 -15.44
CA GLU A 380 11.42 -13.16 -14.77
C GLU A 380 11.72 -11.69 -15.11
N ARG A 381 12.35 -10.99 -14.17
CA ARG A 381 12.54 -9.53 -14.27
C ARG A 381 13.57 -9.13 -15.34
N VAL A 382 14.64 -9.91 -15.48
CA VAL A 382 15.72 -9.61 -16.44
C VAL A 382 15.29 -9.82 -17.89
N PRO A 383 14.69 -10.97 -18.28
CA PRO A 383 14.14 -11.13 -19.63
C PRO A 383 13.10 -10.06 -19.98
N TRP A 384 12.27 -9.66 -19.02
CA TRP A 384 11.33 -8.56 -19.24
C TRP A 384 12.06 -7.23 -19.48
N ALA A 385 13.06 -6.88 -18.68
CA ALA A 385 13.85 -5.66 -18.88
C ALA A 385 14.48 -5.61 -20.28
N GLU A 386 15.00 -6.75 -20.76
CA GLU A 386 15.63 -6.88 -22.08
C GLU A 386 14.62 -6.79 -23.23
N ALA A 387 13.50 -7.50 -23.12
CA ALA A 387 12.42 -7.41 -24.10
C ALA A 387 11.85 -6.00 -24.18
N ARG A 388 11.63 -5.33 -23.03
CA ARG A 388 11.19 -3.94 -22.94
C ARG A 388 12.14 -3.01 -23.68
N ALA A 389 13.45 -3.12 -23.41
CA ALA A 389 14.46 -2.28 -24.05
C ALA A 389 14.55 -2.51 -25.56
N ARG A 390 14.43 -3.76 -26.02
CA ARG A 390 14.58 -4.13 -27.43
C ARG A 390 13.35 -3.82 -28.28
N PHE A 391 12.15 -4.13 -27.80
CA PHE A 391 10.93 -4.12 -28.63
C PHE A 391 9.97 -2.96 -28.30
N PHE A 392 10.09 -2.32 -27.14
CA PHE A 392 9.13 -1.31 -26.67
C PHE A 392 9.70 0.11 -26.52
N SER A 393 10.93 0.33 -26.98
CA SER A 393 11.62 1.62 -26.84
C SER A 393 11.29 2.63 -27.95
N ARG A 394 10.64 2.21 -29.05
CA ARG A 394 10.35 3.06 -30.22
C ARG A 394 9.00 2.69 -30.87
N GLY A 395 8.55 3.52 -31.80
CA GLY A 395 7.40 3.23 -32.67
C GLY A 395 6.07 3.06 -31.92
N PRO A 396 5.11 2.30 -32.49
CA PRO A 396 3.78 2.10 -31.92
C PRO A 396 3.83 1.39 -30.55
N ASN A 397 4.75 0.43 -30.36
CA ASN A 397 4.94 -0.27 -29.09
C ASN A 397 5.27 0.66 -27.94
N LYS A 398 6.15 1.65 -28.16
CA LYS A 398 6.47 2.65 -27.14
C LYS A 398 5.24 3.46 -26.75
N VAL A 399 4.46 3.91 -27.74
CA VAL A 399 3.26 4.73 -27.50
C VAL A 399 2.20 3.92 -26.74
N ALA A 400 2.01 2.65 -27.10
CA ALA A 400 1.08 1.75 -26.42
C ALA A 400 1.54 1.40 -24.99
N LEU A 401 2.83 1.07 -24.80
CA LEU A 401 3.40 0.81 -23.49
C LEU A 401 3.33 2.06 -22.59
N ASP A 402 3.68 3.24 -23.12
CA ASP A 402 3.51 4.52 -22.42
C ASP A 402 2.05 4.74 -21.99
N ALA A 403 1.07 4.34 -22.81
CA ALA A 403 -0.34 4.44 -22.42
C ALA A 403 -0.67 3.55 -21.22
N ILE A 404 -0.07 2.36 -21.10
CA ILE A 404 -0.28 1.46 -19.96
C ILE A 404 0.47 1.96 -18.71
N GLU A 405 1.77 2.23 -18.83
CA GLU A 405 2.64 2.68 -17.73
C GLU A 405 2.14 4.02 -17.16
N ARG A 406 1.60 4.91 -18.00
CA ARG A 406 1.04 6.20 -17.58
C ARG A 406 -0.44 6.16 -17.19
N ALA A 407 -1.13 5.04 -17.26
CA ALA A 407 -2.53 4.97 -16.85
C ALA A 407 -2.70 5.26 -15.35
N ALA A 408 -3.90 5.68 -14.92
CA ALA A 408 -4.23 5.87 -13.52
C ALA A 408 -4.08 4.56 -12.72
N PHE A 409 -4.56 3.47 -13.29
CA PHE A 409 -4.40 2.07 -12.89
C PHE A 409 -4.72 1.19 -14.11
N PHE A 410 -4.67 -0.13 -13.97
CA PHE A 410 -5.00 -1.07 -15.04
C PHE A 410 -6.35 -1.72 -14.74
N LEU A 411 -7.18 -1.93 -15.75
CA LEU A 411 -8.47 -2.62 -15.64
C LEU A 411 -8.48 -3.85 -16.54
N THR A 412 -8.86 -4.99 -15.98
CA THR A 412 -9.20 -6.19 -16.75
C THR A 412 -10.69 -6.44 -16.70
N LEU A 413 -11.33 -6.46 -17.88
CA LEU A 413 -12.68 -6.98 -18.06
C LEU A 413 -12.54 -8.48 -18.39
N ASP A 414 -12.67 -9.31 -17.38
CA ASP A 414 -12.41 -10.75 -17.46
C ASP A 414 -13.60 -11.51 -18.07
N GLU A 415 -13.33 -12.62 -18.76
CA GLU A 415 -14.38 -13.43 -19.37
C GLU A 415 -14.91 -14.51 -18.41
N GLU A 416 -14.16 -14.79 -17.36
CA GLU A 416 -14.53 -15.78 -16.37
C GLU A 416 -15.53 -15.24 -15.35
N GLU A 417 -16.19 -16.17 -14.67
CA GLU A 417 -17.08 -15.91 -13.55
C GLU A 417 -16.48 -16.54 -12.31
N HIS A 418 -16.31 -15.71 -11.28
CA HIS A 418 -15.77 -16.13 -9.99
C HIS A 418 -16.62 -15.57 -8.86
N GLY A 419 -16.43 -16.06 -7.63
CA GLY A 419 -17.20 -15.64 -6.46
C GLY A 419 -17.48 -16.81 -5.51
N GLN A 420 -18.03 -16.49 -4.34
CA GLN A 420 -18.53 -17.51 -3.43
C GLN A 420 -19.78 -18.17 -4.02
N ASP A 421 -19.69 -19.45 -4.31
CA ASP A 421 -20.81 -20.28 -4.73
C ASP A 421 -20.85 -21.54 -3.85
N PRO A 422 -21.85 -21.69 -2.95
CA PRO A 422 -22.01 -22.88 -2.13
C PRO A 422 -22.17 -24.19 -2.93
N ALA A 423 -22.66 -24.11 -4.17
CA ALA A 423 -22.87 -25.28 -5.02
C ALA A 423 -21.59 -25.76 -5.73
N ARG A 424 -20.54 -24.94 -5.76
CA ARG A 424 -19.26 -25.24 -6.41
C ARG A 424 -18.12 -25.30 -5.40
N PRO A 425 -17.73 -26.51 -4.93
CA PRO A 425 -16.55 -26.68 -4.08
C PRO A 425 -15.29 -26.10 -4.74
N GLY A 426 -14.43 -25.45 -3.96
CA GLY A 426 -13.19 -24.83 -4.45
C GLY A 426 -13.37 -23.52 -5.22
N CYS A 427 -14.59 -22.97 -5.32
CA CYS A 427 -14.85 -21.69 -6.00
C CYS A 427 -14.01 -20.53 -5.43
N MET A 428 -13.81 -20.51 -4.11
CA MET A 428 -12.98 -19.50 -3.45
C MET A 428 -11.49 -19.66 -3.74
N ASP A 429 -11.02 -20.90 -3.90
CA ASP A 429 -9.63 -21.19 -4.27
C ASP A 429 -9.37 -20.74 -5.71
N ALA A 430 -10.29 -21.07 -6.62
CA ALA A 430 -10.24 -20.63 -8.01
C ALA A 430 -10.29 -19.10 -8.11
N TYR A 431 -11.13 -18.45 -7.30
CA TYR A 431 -11.24 -17.00 -7.26
C TYR A 431 -9.94 -16.35 -6.75
N ALA A 432 -9.38 -16.86 -5.65
CA ALA A 432 -8.09 -16.40 -5.13
C ALA A 432 -6.95 -16.56 -6.15
N LYS A 433 -6.88 -17.71 -6.83
CA LYS A 433 -5.90 -17.96 -7.92
C LYS A 433 -6.07 -16.98 -9.07
N SER A 434 -7.30 -16.77 -9.53
CA SER A 434 -7.63 -15.82 -10.61
C SER A 434 -7.24 -14.37 -10.26
N LEU A 435 -7.37 -13.97 -8.99
CA LEU A 435 -6.94 -12.65 -8.53
C LEU A 435 -5.42 -12.52 -8.33
N LEU A 436 -4.75 -13.59 -7.92
CA LEU A 436 -3.30 -13.59 -7.72
C LEU A 436 -2.55 -13.59 -9.06
N HIS A 437 -2.88 -14.52 -9.95
CA HIS A 437 -2.10 -14.74 -11.18
C HIS A 437 -2.93 -14.74 -12.47
N GLY A 438 -4.27 -14.76 -12.39
CA GLY A 438 -5.13 -14.80 -13.57
C GLY A 438 -4.74 -15.92 -14.53
N ARG A 439 -4.74 -15.62 -15.83
CA ARG A 439 -4.21 -16.50 -16.90
C ARG A 439 -2.71 -16.31 -17.16
N CYS A 440 -2.02 -15.58 -16.29
CA CYS A 440 -0.61 -15.17 -16.40
C CYS A 440 -0.31 -14.13 -17.50
N TYR A 441 -1.31 -13.62 -18.23
CA TYR A 441 -1.13 -12.64 -19.31
C TYR A 441 -2.26 -11.61 -19.44
N ASP A 442 -3.28 -11.71 -18.58
CA ASP A 442 -4.49 -10.89 -18.56
C ASP A 442 -4.47 -9.85 -17.42
N ARG A 443 -3.30 -9.64 -16.80
CA ARG A 443 -3.05 -8.63 -15.76
C ARG A 443 -1.75 -7.91 -16.11
N TRP A 444 -1.63 -6.65 -15.68
CA TRP A 444 -0.37 -5.93 -15.77
C TRP A 444 0.29 -5.91 -14.40
N PHE A 445 1.12 -6.92 -14.09
CA PHE A 445 1.65 -7.15 -12.75
C PHE A 445 2.58 -6.05 -12.23
N ASP A 446 3.13 -5.25 -13.14
CA ASP A 446 3.96 -4.09 -12.82
C ASP A 446 3.14 -2.85 -12.42
N LYS A 447 1.83 -2.83 -12.65
CA LYS A 447 1.00 -1.67 -12.28
C LYS A 447 0.81 -1.64 -10.77
N SER A 448 0.75 -0.44 -10.17
CA SER A 448 0.50 -0.31 -8.73
C SER A 448 -0.66 -1.18 -8.26
N PHE A 449 -1.72 -1.23 -9.05
CA PHE A 449 -2.73 -2.29 -9.00
C PHE A 449 -3.44 -2.48 -10.34
N THR A 450 -3.94 -3.70 -10.55
CA THR A 450 -4.90 -4.08 -11.59
C THR A 450 -6.25 -4.33 -10.93
N LEU A 451 -7.28 -3.58 -11.34
CA LEU A 451 -8.69 -3.88 -11.02
C LEU A 451 -9.18 -4.97 -11.96
N VAL A 452 -9.79 -6.02 -11.44
CA VAL A 452 -10.38 -7.12 -12.19
C VAL A 452 -11.89 -7.07 -12.02
N VAL A 453 -12.63 -7.07 -13.13
CA VAL A 453 -14.10 -7.13 -13.12
C VAL A 453 -14.51 -8.35 -13.92
N TYR A 454 -15.12 -9.32 -13.25
CA TYR A 454 -15.57 -10.58 -13.84
C TYR A 454 -16.89 -10.43 -14.58
N LYS A 455 -17.19 -11.39 -15.45
CA LYS A 455 -18.38 -11.37 -16.30
C LYS A 455 -19.70 -11.31 -15.50
N ASN A 456 -19.72 -11.92 -14.32
CA ASN A 456 -20.85 -11.91 -13.38
C ASN A 456 -20.88 -10.68 -12.44
N GLY A 457 -20.05 -9.67 -12.68
CA GLY A 457 -20.00 -8.45 -11.87
C GLY A 457 -19.25 -8.57 -10.54
N LYS A 458 -18.60 -9.70 -10.22
CA LYS A 458 -17.64 -9.72 -9.11
C LYS A 458 -16.42 -8.87 -9.44
N VAL A 459 -15.83 -8.24 -8.42
CA VAL A 459 -14.60 -7.46 -8.57
C VAL A 459 -13.47 -7.90 -7.64
N GLY A 460 -12.24 -7.76 -8.07
CA GLY A 460 -11.08 -7.89 -7.20
C GLY A 460 -9.92 -7.05 -7.68
N ALA A 461 -8.78 -7.16 -6.99
CA ALA A 461 -7.57 -6.45 -7.39
C ALA A 461 -6.34 -7.32 -7.22
N ASN A 462 -5.37 -7.12 -8.10
CA ASN A 462 -3.97 -7.53 -7.93
C ASN A 462 -3.14 -6.26 -7.65
N ALA A 463 -2.24 -6.28 -6.68
CA ALA A 463 -1.45 -5.12 -6.29
C ALA A 463 0.05 -5.44 -6.24
N GLU A 464 0.85 -4.57 -6.86
CA GLU A 464 2.31 -4.62 -6.78
C GLU A 464 2.77 -4.15 -5.40
N HIS A 465 3.67 -4.90 -4.75
CA HIS A 465 3.90 -4.74 -3.31
C HIS A 465 4.97 -3.70 -2.94
N SER A 466 5.87 -3.35 -3.87
CA SER A 466 7.02 -2.50 -3.55
C SER A 466 6.60 -1.12 -3.04
N TRP A 467 5.55 -0.51 -3.60
CA TRP A 467 5.14 0.87 -3.25
C TRP A 467 4.29 0.98 -1.97
N ALA A 468 3.52 -0.06 -1.59
CA ALA A 468 2.73 -0.05 -0.36
C ALA A 468 2.35 -1.43 0.22
N ASP A 469 2.00 -1.41 1.50
CA ASP A 469 1.44 -2.52 2.25
C ASP A 469 -0.08 -2.62 2.07
N ALA A 470 -0.62 -3.84 2.23
CA ALA A 470 -2.04 -4.14 2.01
C ALA A 470 -3.05 -3.22 2.70
N PRO A 471 -2.85 -2.71 3.95
CA PRO A 471 -3.81 -1.78 4.57
C PRO A 471 -4.03 -0.48 3.79
N ILE A 472 -3.07 -0.05 2.96
CA ILE A 472 -3.19 1.15 2.13
C ILE A 472 -4.17 0.89 0.98
N VAL A 473 -4.05 -0.25 0.30
CA VAL A 473 -5.00 -0.71 -0.73
C VAL A 473 -6.35 -1.04 -0.11
N GLY A 474 -6.38 -1.64 1.08
CA GLY A 474 -7.61 -1.94 1.82
C GLY A 474 -8.49 -0.72 2.08
N HIS A 475 -7.89 0.43 2.39
CA HIS A 475 -8.66 1.68 2.58
C HIS A 475 -9.31 2.18 1.26
N LEU A 476 -8.60 2.06 0.13
CA LEU A 476 -9.20 2.32 -1.19
C LEU A 476 -10.34 1.33 -1.47
N TRP A 477 -10.10 0.05 -1.19
CA TRP A 477 -11.04 -1.03 -1.47
C TRP A 477 -12.35 -0.85 -0.70
N GLU A 478 -12.27 -0.59 0.61
CA GLU A 478 -13.42 -0.30 1.45
C GLU A 478 -14.18 0.95 0.97
N PHE A 479 -13.47 2.04 0.63
CA PHE A 479 -14.10 3.24 0.10
C PHE A 479 -14.83 2.97 -1.21
N MET A 480 -14.20 2.25 -2.14
CA MET A 480 -14.74 1.96 -3.46
C MET A 480 -15.99 1.09 -3.35
N LEU A 481 -15.92 -0.03 -2.61
CA LEU A 481 -17.07 -0.91 -2.41
C LEU A 481 -18.24 -0.20 -1.70
N ALA A 482 -17.95 0.63 -0.69
CA ALA A 482 -19.00 1.38 -0.01
C ALA A 482 -19.63 2.47 -0.89
N THR A 483 -18.82 3.19 -1.67
CA THR A 483 -19.30 4.25 -2.55
C THR A 483 -20.15 3.68 -3.67
N ASP A 484 -19.69 2.59 -4.27
CA ASP A 484 -20.42 1.89 -5.32
C ASP A 484 -21.78 1.39 -4.82
N THR A 485 -21.85 0.65 -3.71
CA THR A 485 -23.10 0.06 -3.23
C THR A 485 -24.04 1.11 -2.63
N PHE A 486 -23.52 2.01 -1.78
CA PHE A 486 -24.36 2.86 -0.93
C PHE A 486 -24.54 4.29 -1.44
N GLN A 487 -23.74 4.76 -2.40
CA GLN A 487 -23.84 6.14 -2.92
C GLN A 487 -24.22 6.17 -4.40
N LEU A 488 -23.54 5.40 -5.25
CA LEU A 488 -23.83 5.36 -6.68
C LEU A 488 -25.06 4.48 -6.93
N GLY A 489 -25.00 3.22 -6.51
CA GLY A 489 -26.04 2.22 -6.75
C GLY A 489 -26.29 1.97 -8.25
N TYR A 490 -27.36 1.23 -8.52
CA TYR A 490 -27.75 0.79 -9.86
C TYR A 490 -29.26 1.02 -10.07
N THR A 491 -29.71 0.97 -11.32
CA THR A 491 -31.14 0.91 -11.68
C THR A 491 -31.71 -0.48 -11.40
N GLU A 492 -33.02 -0.66 -11.50
CA GLU A 492 -33.65 -1.99 -11.34
C GLU A 492 -33.11 -3.03 -12.35
N GLY A 493 -32.74 -2.59 -13.55
CA GLY A 493 -32.09 -3.44 -14.56
C GLY A 493 -30.60 -3.71 -14.30
N GLY A 494 -30.02 -3.19 -13.22
CA GLY A 494 -28.60 -3.39 -12.88
C GLY A 494 -27.62 -2.46 -13.60
N HIS A 495 -28.10 -1.50 -14.38
CA HIS A 495 -27.28 -0.50 -15.08
C HIS A 495 -26.87 0.66 -14.18
N CYS A 496 -25.85 1.42 -14.56
CA CYS A 496 -25.50 2.67 -13.89
C CYS A 496 -26.64 3.68 -13.98
N LYS A 497 -26.80 4.50 -12.94
CA LYS A 497 -27.80 5.58 -12.93
C LYS A 497 -27.37 6.75 -13.81
N GLY A 498 -28.35 7.37 -14.47
CA GLY A 498 -28.19 8.52 -15.35
C GLY A 498 -28.07 8.12 -16.83
N ASP A 499 -28.15 9.12 -17.72
CA ASP A 499 -28.16 8.88 -19.17
C ASP A 499 -26.77 9.08 -19.78
N PRO A 500 -26.30 8.16 -20.65
CA PRO A 500 -24.98 8.26 -21.28
C PRO A 500 -24.96 9.31 -22.40
N ARG A 501 -23.84 10.02 -22.51
CA ARG A 501 -23.54 10.95 -23.61
C ARG A 501 -23.09 10.17 -24.83
N THR A 502 -23.96 10.05 -25.83
CA THR A 502 -23.70 9.29 -27.06
C THR A 502 -22.55 9.84 -27.92
N GLN A 503 -22.23 11.14 -27.79
CA GLN A 503 -21.20 11.84 -28.58
C GLN A 503 -19.76 11.58 -28.12
N LEU A 504 -19.54 10.80 -27.06
CA LEU A 504 -18.17 10.51 -26.60
C LEU A 504 -17.41 9.68 -27.63
N SER A 505 -16.14 10.06 -27.88
CA SER A 505 -15.24 9.26 -28.70
C SER A 505 -15.07 7.85 -28.12
N PRO A 506 -15.04 6.81 -28.96
CA PRO A 506 -14.86 5.45 -28.48
C PRO A 506 -13.49 5.26 -27.83
N PRO A 507 -13.33 4.20 -27.00
CA PRO A 507 -12.04 3.81 -26.45
C PRO A 507 -10.97 3.67 -27.54
N GLN A 508 -9.77 4.18 -27.27
CA GLN A 508 -8.67 4.10 -28.23
C GLN A 508 -8.02 2.72 -28.16
N ARG A 509 -8.19 1.92 -29.21
CA ARG A 509 -7.48 0.65 -29.38
C ARG A 509 -5.96 0.89 -29.48
N LEU A 510 -5.19 0.26 -28.59
CA LEU A 510 -3.73 0.30 -28.66
C LEU A 510 -3.22 -0.61 -29.78
N ARG A 511 -2.18 -0.17 -30.49
CA ARG A 511 -1.60 -0.92 -31.61
C ARG A 511 -0.18 -1.32 -31.26
N TRP A 512 0.18 -2.52 -31.67
CA TRP A 512 1.47 -3.14 -31.45
C TRP A 512 2.08 -3.57 -32.77
N ASP A 513 3.39 -3.58 -32.80
CA ASP A 513 4.22 -4.10 -33.87
C ASP A 513 5.17 -5.12 -33.23
N LEU A 514 4.71 -6.37 -33.12
CA LEU A 514 5.40 -7.43 -32.38
C LEU A 514 6.11 -8.35 -33.37
N PRO A 515 7.43 -8.17 -33.59
CA PRO A 515 8.16 -9.07 -34.46
C PRO A 515 8.24 -10.49 -33.85
N PRO A 516 8.54 -11.54 -34.65
CA PRO A 516 8.57 -12.92 -34.17
C PRO A 516 9.45 -13.13 -32.92
N GLU A 517 10.56 -12.40 -32.78
CA GLU A 517 11.43 -12.48 -31.60
C GLU A 517 10.76 -11.92 -30.34
N ALA A 518 9.94 -10.88 -30.48
CA ALA A 518 9.15 -10.35 -29.37
C ALA A 518 8.09 -11.37 -28.92
N VAL A 519 7.42 -12.01 -29.89
CA VAL A 519 6.46 -13.09 -29.61
C VAL A 519 7.13 -14.28 -28.92
N ALA A 520 8.33 -14.66 -29.35
CA ALA A 520 9.09 -15.73 -28.69
C ALA A 520 9.43 -15.38 -27.22
N ALA A 521 9.80 -14.12 -26.94
CA ALA A 521 10.06 -13.65 -25.57
C ALA A 521 8.79 -13.65 -24.69
N ILE A 522 7.63 -13.29 -25.27
CA ILE A 522 6.32 -13.36 -24.62
C ILE A 522 6.00 -14.81 -24.23
N GLU A 523 6.12 -15.75 -25.18
CA GLU A 523 5.83 -17.17 -24.93
C GLU A 523 6.81 -17.80 -23.94
N ALA A 524 8.08 -17.41 -23.96
CA ALA A 524 9.06 -17.86 -22.97
C ALA A 524 8.69 -17.40 -21.55
N SER A 525 8.30 -16.13 -21.39
CA SER A 525 7.85 -15.58 -20.11
C SER A 525 6.56 -16.25 -19.63
N LEU A 526 5.65 -16.56 -20.56
CA LEU A 526 4.41 -17.26 -20.26
C LEU A 526 4.65 -18.69 -19.74
N ARG A 527 5.61 -19.43 -20.31
CA ARG A 527 5.97 -20.77 -19.79
C ARG A 527 6.44 -20.72 -18.34
N VAL A 528 7.30 -19.76 -18.01
CA VAL A 528 7.77 -19.55 -16.63
C VAL A 528 6.61 -19.19 -15.71
N ALA A 529 5.78 -18.24 -16.13
CA ALA A 529 4.65 -17.77 -15.33
C ALA A 529 3.61 -18.88 -15.08
N ARG A 530 3.29 -19.68 -16.10
CA ARG A 530 2.36 -20.83 -15.97
C ARG A 530 2.89 -21.88 -15.02
N ALA A 531 4.15 -22.29 -15.17
CA ALA A 531 4.76 -23.25 -14.24
C ALA A 531 4.70 -22.74 -12.78
N LEU A 532 4.95 -21.44 -12.57
CA LEU A 532 4.85 -20.82 -11.25
C LEU A 532 3.42 -20.79 -10.69
N ALA A 533 2.43 -20.52 -11.54
CA ALA A 533 1.02 -20.44 -11.16
C ALA A 533 0.40 -21.82 -10.91
N GLU A 534 0.71 -22.81 -11.75
CA GLU A 534 0.28 -24.21 -11.59
C GLU A 534 0.82 -24.82 -10.29
N ASP A 535 1.99 -24.37 -9.84
CA ASP A 535 2.60 -24.78 -8.58
C ASP A 535 1.94 -24.13 -7.34
N VAL A 536 1.01 -23.16 -7.49
CA VAL A 536 0.32 -22.55 -6.34
C VAL A 536 -0.88 -23.39 -5.90
N ASP A 537 -0.87 -23.80 -4.64
CA ASP A 537 -2.04 -24.36 -3.95
C ASP A 537 -2.74 -23.28 -3.10
N PHE A 538 -4.07 -23.32 -3.06
CA PHE A 538 -4.89 -22.41 -2.25
C PHE A 538 -5.96 -23.19 -1.48
N CYS A 539 -6.21 -22.79 -0.25
CA CYS A 539 -7.33 -23.21 0.57
C CYS A 539 -7.97 -21.98 1.23
N CYS A 540 -9.08 -21.53 0.67
CA CYS A 540 -9.83 -20.34 1.03
C CYS A 540 -11.19 -20.77 1.57
N PHE A 541 -11.49 -20.37 2.81
CA PHE A 541 -12.75 -20.74 3.46
C PHE A 541 -13.22 -19.69 4.46
N ALA A 542 -14.52 -19.69 4.68
CA ALA A 542 -15.17 -18.85 5.66
C ALA A 542 -15.44 -19.66 6.94
N PHE A 543 -14.87 -19.24 8.06
CA PHE A 543 -15.11 -19.80 9.38
C PHE A 543 -16.25 -19.05 10.06
N SER A 544 -17.41 -19.70 10.20
CA SER A 544 -18.68 -19.11 10.65
C SER A 544 -19.12 -19.55 12.05
N THR A 545 -18.36 -20.42 12.73
CA THR A 545 -18.71 -20.89 14.08
C THR A 545 -18.69 -19.74 15.10
N PHE A 546 -17.72 -18.85 14.98
CA PHE A 546 -17.63 -17.60 15.73
C PHE A 546 -16.68 -16.62 15.04
N GLY A 547 -16.71 -15.36 15.47
CA GLY A 547 -15.77 -14.34 15.01
C GLY A 547 -15.14 -13.54 16.14
N LYS A 548 -14.61 -12.36 15.79
CA LYS A 548 -13.94 -11.45 16.73
C LYS A 548 -14.80 -11.08 17.95
N GLY A 549 -16.14 -11.14 17.84
CA GLY A 549 -17.06 -10.84 18.93
C GLY A 549 -16.88 -11.76 20.13
N LEU A 550 -16.89 -13.09 19.88
CA LEU A 550 -16.72 -14.08 20.95
C LEU A 550 -15.30 -14.00 21.55
N ILE A 551 -14.27 -13.91 20.71
CA ILE A 551 -12.88 -13.86 21.15
C ILE A 551 -12.64 -12.67 22.09
N LYS A 552 -13.22 -11.50 21.75
CA LYS A 552 -13.15 -10.31 22.61
C LYS A 552 -13.88 -10.47 23.93
N ARG A 553 -15.03 -11.17 23.97
CA ARG A 553 -15.74 -11.49 25.23
C ARG A 553 -14.88 -12.34 26.16
N CYS A 554 -14.04 -13.21 25.60
CA CYS A 554 -13.05 -13.99 26.35
C CYS A 554 -11.82 -13.16 26.80
N ARG A 555 -11.83 -11.83 26.63
CA ARG A 555 -10.73 -10.91 26.97
C ARG A 555 -9.41 -11.32 26.31
N THR A 556 -9.45 -11.65 25.02
CA THR A 556 -8.29 -12.03 24.21
C THR A 556 -8.27 -11.21 22.92
N SER A 557 -7.07 -10.86 22.44
CA SER A 557 -6.94 -10.28 21.09
C SER A 557 -7.36 -11.29 20.03
N PRO A 558 -8.27 -10.96 19.10
CA PRO A 558 -8.60 -11.81 17.96
C PRO A 558 -7.36 -12.22 17.16
N ASP A 559 -6.41 -11.30 17.04
CA ASP A 559 -5.17 -11.51 16.32
C ASP A 559 -4.27 -12.54 16.99
N ALA A 560 -3.99 -12.36 18.28
CA ALA A 560 -3.19 -13.31 19.05
C ALA A 560 -3.86 -14.69 19.09
N PHE A 561 -5.19 -14.74 19.19
CA PHE A 561 -5.95 -15.99 19.14
C PHE A 561 -5.69 -16.73 17.82
N ILE A 562 -5.81 -16.05 16.68
CA ILE A 562 -5.60 -16.65 15.36
C ILE A 562 -4.14 -17.11 15.21
N GLN A 563 -3.17 -16.28 15.60
CA GLN A 563 -1.75 -16.62 15.47
C GLN A 563 -1.35 -17.83 16.32
N ILE A 564 -1.88 -17.94 17.55
CA ILE A 564 -1.65 -19.10 18.41
C ILE A 564 -2.37 -20.34 17.88
N ALA A 565 -3.57 -20.18 17.32
CA ALA A 565 -4.27 -21.27 16.64
C ALA A 565 -3.48 -21.79 15.43
N LEU A 566 -2.83 -20.90 14.67
CA LEU A 566 -1.92 -21.28 13.57
C LEU A 566 -0.70 -22.06 14.09
N GLN A 567 -0.09 -21.65 15.21
CA GLN A 567 0.99 -22.42 15.84
C GLN A 567 0.56 -23.83 16.21
N LEU A 568 -0.64 -23.97 16.80
CA LEU A 568 -1.19 -25.27 17.18
C LEU A 568 -1.51 -26.13 15.96
N ALA A 569 -2.13 -25.55 14.93
CA ALA A 569 -2.48 -26.24 13.69
C ALA A 569 -1.22 -26.76 12.99
N HIS A 570 -0.20 -25.91 12.84
CA HIS A 570 1.07 -26.28 12.24
C HIS A 570 1.77 -27.40 13.02
N PHE A 571 1.86 -27.29 14.35
CA PHE A 571 2.51 -28.32 15.16
C PHE A 571 1.78 -29.67 15.12
N ARG A 572 0.43 -29.67 15.10
CA ARG A 572 -0.35 -30.91 14.95
C ARG A 572 -0.12 -31.60 13.61
N ASP A 573 0.08 -30.82 12.55
CA ASP A 573 0.29 -31.32 11.20
C ASP A 573 1.75 -31.78 10.96
N LYS A 574 2.73 -31.00 11.45
CA LYS A 574 4.16 -31.23 11.18
C LYS A 574 4.94 -31.89 12.29
N GLY A 575 4.42 -31.89 13.52
CA GLY A 575 5.15 -32.36 14.71
C GLY A 575 6.36 -31.52 15.10
N ARG A 576 6.60 -30.39 14.42
CA ARG A 576 7.71 -29.46 14.69
C ARG A 576 7.23 -28.02 14.69
N PHE A 577 8.01 -27.15 15.34
CA PHE A 577 7.81 -25.70 15.30
C PHE A 577 8.60 -25.10 14.13
N CYS A 578 8.12 -23.98 13.59
CA CYS A 578 8.75 -23.26 12.51
C CYS A 578 8.80 -21.75 12.79
N LEU A 579 9.73 -21.06 12.12
CA LEU A 579 9.78 -19.60 12.18
C LEU A 579 8.51 -19.04 11.53
N THR A 580 7.76 -18.22 12.26
CA THR A 580 6.50 -17.64 11.78
C THR A 580 6.63 -16.13 11.69
N TYR A 581 6.34 -15.57 10.51
CA TYR A 581 6.34 -14.13 10.25
C TYR A 581 4.91 -13.59 10.31
N GLU A 582 4.69 -12.55 11.11
CA GLU A 582 3.52 -11.69 11.03
C GLU A 582 3.95 -10.24 10.77
N ALA A 583 3.25 -9.56 9.83
CA ALA A 583 3.50 -8.15 9.55
C ALA A 583 2.84 -7.24 10.61
N SER A 584 3.64 -6.37 11.22
CA SER A 584 3.16 -5.26 12.07
C SER A 584 3.52 -3.92 11.45
N MET A 585 2.59 -2.98 11.43
CA MET A 585 2.82 -1.67 10.82
C MET A 585 3.68 -0.78 11.71
N THR A 586 4.65 -0.07 11.12
CA THR A 586 5.47 0.95 11.81
C THR A 586 5.04 2.37 11.46
N ARG A 587 3.77 2.55 11.05
CA ARG A 587 3.21 3.82 10.58
C ARG A 587 3.05 4.88 11.68
N LEU A 588 3.38 4.59 12.93
CA LEU A 588 3.57 5.62 13.97
C LEU A 588 4.77 6.53 13.65
N PHE A 589 5.68 6.06 12.81
CA PHE A 589 6.86 6.78 12.37
C PHE A 589 6.71 7.28 10.94
N ARG A 590 7.41 8.37 10.62
CA ARG A 590 7.50 8.90 9.26
C ARG A 590 8.04 7.83 8.32
N GLU A 591 7.37 7.66 7.18
CA GLU A 591 7.68 6.68 6.14
C GLU A 591 7.73 5.22 6.63
N GLY A 592 7.11 4.92 7.78
CA GLY A 592 7.03 3.56 8.31
C GLY A 592 6.25 2.63 7.38
N ARG A 593 6.86 1.47 7.09
CA ARG A 593 6.25 0.31 6.42
C ARG A 593 5.87 -0.74 7.46
N THR A 594 6.68 -1.78 7.58
CA THR A 594 6.43 -2.95 8.42
C THR A 594 7.63 -3.30 9.29
N GLU A 595 7.35 -4.01 10.37
CA GLU A 595 8.27 -4.78 11.19
C GLU A 595 7.69 -6.19 11.36
N THR A 596 8.52 -7.15 11.74
CA THR A 596 8.14 -8.54 11.95
C THR A 596 7.74 -8.80 13.40
N VAL A 597 6.62 -9.48 13.58
CA VAL A 597 6.26 -10.18 14.82
C VAL A 597 6.54 -11.66 14.60
N ARG A 598 7.40 -12.24 15.43
CA ARG A 598 7.73 -13.67 15.39
C ARG A 598 6.78 -14.43 16.30
N SER A 599 5.71 -14.99 15.74
CA SER A 599 4.61 -15.59 16.52
C SER A 599 4.95 -16.93 17.17
N CYS A 600 6.03 -17.59 16.74
CA CYS A 600 6.56 -18.78 17.39
C CYS A 600 7.45 -18.37 18.59
N THR A 601 6.91 -18.42 19.80
CA THR A 601 7.61 -18.05 21.05
C THR A 601 7.65 -19.21 22.03
N SER A 602 8.50 -19.12 23.06
CA SER A 602 8.52 -20.12 24.13
C SER A 602 7.15 -20.29 24.81
N GLU A 603 6.39 -19.22 24.95
CA GLU A 603 5.04 -19.23 25.52
C GLU A 603 4.02 -19.90 24.58
N SER A 604 4.06 -19.58 23.27
CA SER A 604 3.16 -20.22 22.31
C SER A 604 3.46 -21.71 22.18
N THR A 605 4.74 -22.10 22.13
CA THR A 605 5.16 -23.51 22.07
C THR A 605 4.83 -24.28 23.35
N ALA A 606 4.95 -23.66 24.52
CA ALA A 606 4.51 -24.26 25.78
C ALA A 606 2.99 -24.51 25.81
N PHE A 607 2.19 -23.54 25.35
CA PHE A 607 0.75 -23.74 25.19
C PHE A 607 0.45 -24.89 24.22
N VAL A 608 1.07 -24.89 23.05
CA VAL A 608 0.86 -25.93 22.02
C VAL A 608 1.19 -27.32 22.56
N ARG A 609 2.32 -27.50 23.25
CA ARG A 609 2.69 -28.78 23.89
C ARG A 609 1.66 -29.21 24.94
N SER A 610 1.14 -28.27 25.74
CA SER A 610 0.13 -28.58 26.75
C SER A 610 -1.22 -29.06 26.19
N MET A 611 -1.48 -28.82 24.89
CA MET A 611 -2.69 -29.32 24.24
C MET A 611 -2.66 -30.84 24.01
N ALA A 612 -1.48 -31.47 24.09
CA ALA A 612 -1.33 -32.93 24.06
C ALA A 612 -1.42 -33.57 25.47
N ASP A 613 -1.28 -32.77 26.53
CA ASP A 613 -1.33 -33.22 27.92
C ASP A 613 -2.77 -33.15 28.48
N PRO A 614 -3.38 -34.28 28.90
CA PRO A 614 -4.73 -34.31 29.48
C PRO A 614 -4.85 -33.57 30.83
N HIS A 615 -3.76 -33.34 31.56
CA HIS A 615 -3.75 -32.71 32.89
C HIS A 615 -3.18 -31.28 32.89
N GLY A 616 -2.86 -30.73 31.72
CA GLY A 616 -2.20 -29.43 31.59
C GLY A 616 -3.07 -28.21 31.94
N SER A 617 -2.45 -27.16 32.50
CA SER A 617 -3.08 -25.83 32.74
C SER A 617 -3.26 -25.01 31.44
N ARG A 618 -4.01 -25.54 30.47
CA ARG A 618 -4.13 -25.02 29.09
C ARG A 618 -4.57 -23.55 29.02
N GLN A 619 -5.56 -23.15 29.81
CA GLN A 619 -6.08 -21.78 29.81
C GLN A 619 -5.03 -20.75 30.25
N ARG A 620 -4.24 -21.08 31.28
CA ARG A 620 -3.18 -20.20 31.79
C ARG A 620 -2.08 -20.01 30.75
N LEU A 621 -1.63 -21.10 30.12
CA LEU A 621 -0.61 -21.07 29.09
C LEU A 621 -1.08 -20.33 27.83
N PHE A 622 -2.35 -20.51 27.44
CA PHE A 622 -2.96 -19.76 26.35
C PHE A 622 -2.92 -18.24 26.62
N LYS A 623 -3.29 -17.83 27.84
CA LYS A 623 -3.26 -16.40 28.22
C LYS A 623 -1.84 -15.83 28.19
N ALA A 624 -0.86 -16.56 28.70
CA ALA A 624 0.55 -16.16 28.63
C ALA A 624 1.04 -16.00 27.17
N ALA A 625 0.71 -16.96 26.30
CA ALA A 625 1.05 -16.87 24.88
C ALA A 625 0.37 -15.68 24.20
N ALA A 626 -0.90 -15.42 24.51
CA ALA A 626 -1.65 -14.30 23.93
C ALA A 626 -1.10 -12.93 24.39
N GLU A 627 -0.75 -12.81 25.67
CA GLU A 627 -0.13 -11.60 26.23
C GLU A 627 1.25 -11.36 25.64
N LYS A 628 2.07 -12.41 25.51
CA LYS A 628 3.37 -12.33 24.84
C LYS A 628 3.22 -11.84 23.40
N HIS A 629 2.30 -12.42 22.64
CA HIS A 629 2.05 -12.02 21.26
C HIS A 629 1.67 -10.54 21.16
N GLN A 630 0.76 -10.07 22.03
CA GLN A 630 0.41 -8.65 22.08
C GLN A 630 1.59 -7.76 22.47
N GLN A 631 2.45 -8.20 23.39
CA GLN A 631 3.67 -7.48 23.75
C GLN A 631 4.61 -7.35 22.55
N LEU A 632 4.84 -8.43 21.81
CA LEU A 632 5.67 -8.41 20.59
C LEU A 632 5.09 -7.45 19.54
N TYR A 633 3.77 -7.47 19.34
CA TYR A 633 3.09 -6.56 18.42
C TYR A 633 3.30 -5.09 18.81
N ARG A 634 3.18 -4.76 20.10
CA ARG A 634 3.44 -3.41 20.63
C ARG A 634 4.90 -2.99 20.44
N LEU A 635 5.84 -3.90 20.69
CA LEU A 635 7.27 -3.64 20.47
C LEU A 635 7.55 -3.38 18.98
N ALA A 636 7.01 -4.19 18.08
CA ALA A 636 7.17 -4.00 16.64
C ALA A 636 6.61 -2.65 16.17
N MET A 637 5.37 -2.31 16.55
CA MET A 637 4.74 -1.03 16.21
C MET A 637 5.50 0.20 16.72
N THR A 638 6.24 0.07 17.83
CA THR A 638 7.02 1.16 18.45
C THR A 638 8.49 1.19 18.02
N GLY A 639 8.83 0.47 16.95
CA GLY A 639 10.18 0.48 16.39
C GLY A 639 11.19 -0.27 17.26
N ALA A 640 10.72 -1.19 18.10
CA ALA A 640 11.53 -2.03 18.97
C ALA A 640 11.52 -3.51 18.52
N GLY A 641 11.18 -3.78 17.25
CA GLY A 641 11.37 -5.09 16.65
C GLY A 641 12.85 -5.43 16.40
N ILE A 642 13.09 -6.61 15.86
CA ILE A 642 14.45 -7.14 15.66
C ILE A 642 14.82 -7.31 14.19
N ASP A 643 13.88 -7.69 13.34
CA ASP A 643 14.16 -8.12 11.98
C ASP A 643 14.63 -6.97 11.08
N ARG A 644 13.95 -5.81 11.10
CA ARG A 644 14.42 -4.64 10.31
C ARG A 644 15.77 -4.11 10.79
N HIS A 645 16.04 -4.20 12.09
CA HIS A 645 17.32 -3.78 12.63
C HIS A 645 18.46 -4.71 12.19
N LEU A 646 18.28 -6.03 12.31
CA LEU A 646 19.25 -7.03 11.85
C LEU A 646 19.48 -6.95 10.34
N PHE A 647 18.42 -6.74 9.55
CA PHE A 647 18.50 -6.48 8.11
C PHE A 647 19.39 -5.28 7.80
N CYS A 648 19.18 -4.13 8.46
CA CYS A 648 19.99 -2.94 8.24
C CYS A 648 21.46 -3.15 8.66
N LEU A 649 21.71 -3.87 9.76
CA LEU A 649 23.07 -4.23 10.18
C LEU A 649 23.76 -5.12 9.14
N TYR A 650 23.04 -6.09 8.57
CA TYR A 650 23.52 -6.92 7.47
C TYR A 650 23.87 -6.10 6.23
N LEU A 651 23.02 -5.17 5.79
CA LEU A 651 23.35 -4.32 4.65
C LEU A 651 24.61 -3.48 4.89
N VAL A 652 24.75 -2.88 6.07
CA VAL A 652 25.97 -2.13 6.41
C VAL A 652 27.19 -3.05 6.41
N SER A 653 27.09 -4.28 6.92
CA SER A 653 28.23 -5.21 6.90
C SER A 653 28.63 -5.57 5.47
N ARG A 654 27.67 -5.75 4.55
CA ARG A 654 27.92 -5.95 3.12
C ARG A 654 28.61 -4.76 2.47
N TYR A 655 28.14 -3.53 2.73
CA TYR A 655 28.78 -2.31 2.21
C TYR A 655 30.21 -2.12 2.71
N LEU A 656 30.49 -2.52 3.95
CA LEU A 656 31.83 -2.39 4.55
C LEU A 656 32.73 -3.60 4.25
N GLY A 657 32.28 -4.58 3.46
CA GLY A 657 33.02 -5.82 3.22
C GLY A 657 33.30 -6.63 4.49
N THR A 658 32.51 -6.43 5.54
CA THR A 658 32.70 -7.06 6.86
C THR A 658 31.93 -8.37 6.92
N GLN A 659 32.64 -9.48 7.12
CA GLN A 659 32.03 -10.78 7.34
C GLN A 659 31.60 -10.93 8.81
N SER A 660 30.44 -11.53 9.04
CA SER A 660 29.94 -11.84 10.38
C SER A 660 29.26 -13.20 10.34
N PRO A 661 29.81 -14.21 11.04
CA PRO A 661 29.19 -15.54 11.12
C PRO A 661 27.77 -15.48 11.70
N PHE A 662 27.55 -14.63 12.71
CA PHE A 662 26.22 -14.38 13.28
C PHE A 662 25.23 -13.90 12.20
N LEU A 663 25.54 -12.80 11.49
CA LEU A 663 24.63 -12.25 10.49
C LEU A 663 24.44 -13.20 9.29
N ALA A 664 25.45 -14.00 8.95
CA ALA A 664 25.34 -15.04 7.94
C ALA A 664 24.31 -16.11 8.36
N LYS A 665 24.35 -16.59 9.60
CA LYS A 665 23.36 -17.54 10.12
C LYS A 665 21.96 -16.93 10.23
N VAL A 666 21.84 -15.69 10.71
CA VAL A 666 20.57 -14.96 10.76
C VAL A 666 19.95 -14.88 9.35
N SER A 667 20.75 -14.55 8.34
CA SER A 667 20.31 -14.50 6.95
C SER A 667 19.89 -15.87 6.42
N ALA A 668 20.66 -16.93 6.71
CA ALA A 668 20.35 -18.29 6.27
C ALA A 668 19.04 -18.81 6.91
N THR A 669 18.79 -18.48 8.19
CA THR A 669 17.53 -18.82 8.86
C THR A 669 16.32 -18.06 8.31
N ALA A 670 16.52 -16.87 7.71
CA ALA A 670 15.46 -16.15 7.03
C ALA A 670 15.10 -16.77 5.67
N THR A 671 16.04 -17.47 5.02
CA THR A 671 15.83 -18.18 3.74
C THR A 671 15.34 -19.62 3.89
N ALA A 672 15.53 -20.24 5.06
CA ALA A 672 15.22 -21.66 5.31
C ALA A 672 13.82 -21.92 5.90
N GLY A 673 12.92 -20.94 5.92
CA GLY A 673 11.55 -21.13 6.39
C GLY A 673 10.74 -21.96 5.39
N ASP A 674 10.09 -23.03 5.85
CA ASP A 674 9.16 -23.83 5.05
C ASP A 674 8.13 -22.90 4.37
N THR A 675 8.04 -22.95 3.05
CA THR A 675 7.29 -21.99 2.23
C THR A 675 5.78 -22.26 2.29
N GLY A 676 5.14 -21.89 3.40
CA GLY A 676 3.70 -21.78 3.53
C GLY A 676 3.32 -20.36 3.96
N THR A 677 2.52 -19.67 3.15
CA THR A 677 1.98 -18.35 3.50
C THR A 677 0.55 -18.49 4.00
N TRP A 678 0.33 -18.06 5.24
CA TRP A 678 -0.99 -18.02 5.87
C TRP A 678 -1.51 -16.57 5.87
N GLY A 679 -2.53 -16.29 5.08
CA GLY A 679 -3.21 -15.00 5.04
C GLY A 679 -4.60 -15.08 5.64
N GLY A 680 -4.80 -14.56 6.85
CA GLY A 680 -6.15 -14.30 7.37
C GLY A 680 -6.59 -12.90 6.94
N THR A 681 -7.64 -12.77 6.14
CA THR A 681 -8.27 -11.45 5.92
C THR A 681 -9.04 -11.09 7.18
N ARG A 682 -8.51 -10.13 7.95
CA ARG A 682 -9.34 -9.41 8.93
C ARG A 682 -10.44 -8.73 8.13
N GLY A 683 -11.69 -9.17 8.28
CA GLY A 683 -12.84 -8.34 7.94
C GLY A 683 -12.58 -6.95 8.54
N GLY A 684 -12.54 -5.94 7.67
CA GLY A 684 -11.90 -4.64 7.91
C GLY A 684 -12.01 -4.11 9.33
N GLN A 685 -10.97 -3.40 9.78
CA GLN A 685 -11.03 -2.57 10.98
C GLN A 685 -11.99 -1.36 10.83
N GLY A 686 -12.77 -1.29 9.75
CA GLY A 686 -14.03 -0.55 9.73
C GLY A 686 -15.00 -1.06 10.80
N HIS A 687 -15.80 -0.15 11.35
CA HIS A 687 -16.77 -0.41 12.43
C HIS A 687 -17.88 -1.44 12.10
N GLY A 688 -17.76 -2.21 11.02
CA GLY A 688 -18.79 -3.14 10.53
C GLY A 688 -18.30 -4.50 10.04
N GLY A 689 -17.04 -4.92 10.27
CA GLY A 689 -16.66 -6.32 9.96
C GLY A 689 -17.50 -7.30 10.79
N ASP A 690 -18.07 -8.32 10.14
CA ASP A 690 -18.98 -9.29 10.75
C ASP A 690 -18.40 -9.82 12.08
N ARG A 691 -19.16 -9.68 13.16
CA ARG A 691 -18.71 -10.07 14.51
C ARG A 691 -18.56 -11.58 14.64
N ASN A 692 -19.12 -12.33 13.68
CA ASN A 692 -19.29 -13.79 13.74
C ASN A 692 -18.55 -14.56 12.64
N LEU A 693 -17.82 -13.88 11.75
CA LEU A 693 -17.13 -14.52 10.62
C LEU A 693 -15.62 -14.22 10.64
N ILE A 694 -14.81 -15.21 10.24
CA ILE A 694 -13.38 -15.04 9.93
C ILE A 694 -13.11 -15.69 8.57
N THR A 695 -12.45 -14.99 7.66
CA THR A 695 -12.09 -15.53 6.34
C THR A 695 -10.61 -15.88 6.32
N PHE A 696 -10.29 -17.10 5.89
CA PHE A 696 -8.92 -17.60 5.77
C PHE A 696 -8.57 -17.81 4.31
N HIS A 697 -7.36 -17.41 3.93
CA HIS A 697 -6.74 -17.65 2.64
C HIS A 697 -5.36 -18.25 2.90
N VAL A 698 -5.24 -19.55 2.71
CA VAL A 698 -4.00 -20.29 2.93
C VAL A 698 -3.41 -20.64 1.58
N SER A 699 -2.11 -20.41 1.39
CA SER A 699 -1.41 -20.84 0.18
C SER A 699 -0.12 -21.59 0.48
N SER A 700 0.19 -22.54 -0.40
CA SER A 700 1.40 -23.34 -0.38
C SER A 700 1.85 -23.67 -1.81
N LYS A 701 2.88 -24.50 -1.94
CA LYS A 701 3.40 -24.95 -3.23
C LYS A 701 3.21 -26.46 -3.39
N PHE A 702 2.73 -26.90 -4.56
CA PHE A 702 2.59 -28.32 -4.87
C PHE A 702 3.95 -29.02 -4.94
N SER A 703 4.98 -28.29 -5.37
CA SER A 703 6.38 -28.72 -5.42
C SER A 703 7.02 -28.94 -4.05
N SER A 704 6.35 -28.55 -2.96
CA SER A 704 6.80 -28.77 -1.59
C SER A 704 5.93 -29.88 -0.96
N PRO A 705 6.36 -31.16 -0.99
CA PRO A 705 5.55 -32.30 -0.55
C PRO A 705 5.16 -32.20 0.93
N GLU A 706 6.00 -31.52 1.72
CA GLU A 706 5.73 -31.24 3.12
C GLU A 706 4.54 -30.32 3.30
N THR A 707 4.11 -29.52 2.33
CA THR A 707 3.03 -28.53 2.49
C THR A 707 1.73 -28.89 1.77
N VAL A 708 1.69 -30.00 1.03
CA VAL A 708 0.54 -30.41 0.23
C VAL A 708 -0.56 -31.04 1.09
N ARG A 709 -1.82 -30.68 0.78
CA ARG A 709 -3.03 -31.25 1.38
C ARG A 709 -3.05 -32.77 1.17
N GLY A 710 -2.96 -33.54 2.27
CA GLY A 710 -3.25 -34.98 2.25
C GLY A 710 -2.09 -35.93 1.95
N ALA A 711 -0.83 -35.50 1.99
CA ALA A 711 0.33 -36.40 1.78
C ALA A 711 0.55 -37.46 2.89
N ARG A 712 -0.32 -37.57 3.89
CA ARG A 712 -0.38 -38.71 4.80
C ARG A 712 -1.78 -39.30 4.79
N GLY A 713 -1.94 -40.39 4.05
CA GLY A 713 -3.13 -41.23 4.06
C GLY A 713 -3.48 -41.64 5.48
N GLY A 714 -4.57 -41.08 5.97
CA GLY A 714 -5.16 -41.35 7.26
C GLY A 714 -6.42 -40.51 7.35
N ALA A 715 -7.54 -41.12 7.69
CA ALA A 715 -8.83 -40.46 7.84
C ALA A 715 -8.75 -39.32 8.88
N VAL A 716 -8.34 -38.13 8.45
CA VAL A 716 -8.45 -36.92 9.25
C VAL A 716 -9.81 -36.34 8.89
N GLY A 717 -10.81 -36.74 9.70
CA GLY A 717 -12.08 -36.05 9.73
C GLY A 717 -11.85 -34.54 9.84
N THR A 718 -12.76 -33.77 9.25
CA THR A 718 -12.93 -32.32 9.45
C THR A 718 -12.24 -31.84 10.72
N PRO A 719 -11.31 -30.86 10.65
CA PRO A 719 -10.75 -30.30 11.86
C PRO A 719 -11.89 -29.77 12.71
N ARG A 720 -12.20 -30.47 13.81
CA ARG A 720 -13.07 -29.93 14.86
C ARG A 720 -12.31 -28.74 15.43
N ALA A 721 -12.72 -27.56 15.00
CA ALA A 721 -12.27 -26.27 15.51
C ALA A 721 -12.58 -26.11 17.00
#